data_AF-A0AAV4LEQ1-F1
#
_entry.id   AF-A0AAV4LEQ1-F1
#
_cell.length_a   1.000
_cell.length_b   1.000
_cell.length_c   1.000
_cell.angle_alpha   90.00
_cell.angle_beta   90.00
_cell.angle_gamma   90.00
#
_symmetry.space_group_name_H-M   'P 1'
#
loop_
_entity.id
_entity.type
_entity.pdbx_description
1 polymer ?
#
loop_
_entity_poly.entity_id
_entity_poly.type
_entity_poly.pdbx_seq_one_letter_code
_entity_poly.pdbx_strand_id
1 'polypeptide(L)'
;MTINEQVQQFLLRHHCPIDANEILENVKRGVPYQKLPCPSGDLYLIQLYHPVILRREIFLGNVLFNAYLGLTMKHALDNHEKTDALPLFNDLHSYYFLVHTTVSLAELMEHVYKAWYDGLEDLYFSDPSPEEMYTYAQRGYFGRFSGMFENYFKSNIQPFPLMIIPLAYVKKLERGVRSYLLEKLHSGTWSEGIANFTANFSFFYGQTSGGAGDVQSCPNFLRRLVSEYRVIEPDEMIAAFHLPHESDFNKQEVKDAIHSKLFAKGKQPSYDPEALKTVFQKALDHFAQSIESTQDHLGESEWLCRYHREKGVFLDESPETLLRELTRGVTIAGRTVFDIEESREIADQETCLLCGCYPAKLEGATILSSDSFSKFHNHSINRKSNEKRICRNCALYAYLNVKLSGSKSAGIGQIPRQGNIVFHYGDYLDGELDEVIKKFEEKYRSLFRSQTEEKNGENPSEEVPFAFLSELDSEHIEEIQEENLRSMFRGNDNGQALVLPIHFGRQQLIIFVFPGLNDDIQKRLDVNWYSTCQILSWLTSVGGKEGPYYYLSLPRPEQVLKNRSILVINDQEYDTDTAIHLHNLYLQVVPELSKSRAKDGFKYQMIMAERVQREPLGRFSDAIRNWMQEKKFSAKRQDTFFAVYGKIHDILDMEGLYMSEEKKILDEFSNRMFFTLDMLGILTEYPGDLTNRPNAYEKWPRELVGPLKKKGANMRFVMEQWKNRVIRAALASATERRISESERQSYIEQLHKFEAWCWQYEDTIVRHANHLLTSLLARAFVYLYTVRALSEYYLQLHKDHPEMLSKEAVLQRFEEDVEQRYQELKKEGRIDPLLKECSMHHLMKYINYYKKKISNQITNGGEKA
;
A
#
# COMPACT_ATOMS: atom_id res chain seq x y z
N MET A 1 3.85 22.01 17.98
CA MET A 1 3.07 22.39 19.18
C MET A 1 1.99 21.34 19.34
N THR A 2 1.98 20.58 20.42
CA THR A 2 1.05 19.46 20.60
C THR A 2 -0.40 19.96 20.59
N ILE A 3 -1.35 19.07 20.29
CA ILE A 3 -2.78 19.43 20.35
C ILE A 3 -3.19 19.86 21.76
N ASN A 4 -2.57 19.28 22.80
CA ASN A 4 -2.79 19.69 24.19
C ASN A 4 -2.37 21.14 24.44
N GLU A 5 -1.22 21.55 23.90
CA GLU A 5 -0.76 22.94 23.97
C GLU A 5 -1.70 23.89 23.21
N GLN A 6 -2.23 23.46 22.05
CA GLN A 6 -3.21 24.23 21.28
C GLN A 6 -4.52 24.45 22.06
N VAL A 7 -5.07 23.38 22.65
CA VAL A 7 -6.26 23.47 23.49
C VAL A 7 -6.00 24.38 24.69
N GLN A 8 -4.87 24.22 25.36
CA GLN A 8 -4.53 25.05 26.52
C GLN A 8 -4.42 26.54 26.14
N GLN A 9 -3.78 26.87 25.01
CA GLN A 9 -3.70 28.25 24.53
C GLN A 9 -5.08 28.82 24.16
N PHE A 10 -5.95 28.02 23.55
CA PHE A 10 -7.31 28.43 23.23
C PHE A 10 -8.13 28.73 24.50
N LEU A 11 -8.06 27.84 25.50
CA LEU A 11 -8.73 28.04 26.79
C LEU A 11 -8.22 29.27 27.54
N LEU A 12 -6.90 29.50 27.52
CA LEU A 12 -6.27 30.69 28.12
C LEU A 12 -6.69 31.99 27.44
N ARG A 13 -6.78 32.00 26.10
CA ARG A 13 -7.22 33.17 25.31
C ARG A 13 -8.62 33.63 25.71
N HIS A 14 -9.52 32.68 25.99
CA HIS A 14 -10.92 32.94 26.33
C HIS A 14 -11.19 32.95 27.85
N HIS A 15 -10.16 32.83 28.68
CA HIS A 15 -10.27 32.78 30.14
C HIS A 15 -11.20 31.66 30.68
N CYS A 16 -11.25 30.52 29.99
CA CYS A 16 -12.07 29.39 30.42
C CYS A 16 -11.32 28.54 31.48
N PRO A 17 -11.89 28.27 32.67
CA PRO A 17 -11.22 27.58 33.78
C PRO A 17 -11.30 26.04 33.64
N ILE A 18 -10.82 25.51 32.52
CA ILE A 18 -10.90 24.07 32.19
C ILE A 18 -9.50 23.54 31.87
N ASP A 19 -9.23 22.27 32.21
CA ASP A 19 -8.01 21.57 31.81
C ASP A 19 -8.13 21.02 30.39
N ALA A 20 -7.14 21.29 29.55
CA ALA A 20 -7.04 20.73 28.20
C ALA A 20 -7.14 19.20 28.16
N ASN A 21 -6.63 18.49 29.18
CA ASN A 21 -6.71 17.03 29.25
C ASN A 21 -8.16 16.52 29.35
N GLU A 22 -9.05 17.26 30.03
CA GLU A 22 -10.46 16.89 30.14
C GLU A 22 -11.13 16.89 28.76
N ILE A 23 -10.84 17.91 27.93
CA ILE A 23 -11.34 18.02 26.57
C ILE A 23 -10.86 16.85 25.72
N LEU A 24 -9.57 16.54 25.77
CA LEU A 24 -8.97 15.47 24.96
C LEU A 24 -9.46 14.08 25.38
N GLU A 25 -9.71 13.84 26.67
CA GLU A 25 -10.33 12.59 27.14
C GLU A 25 -11.77 12.44 26.63
N ASN A 26 -12.53 13.52 26.54
CA ASN A 26 -13.88 13.47 25.97
C ASN A 26 -13.86 13.20 24.46
N VAL A 27 -12.88 13.73 23.73
CA VAL A 27 -12.64 13.36 22.32
C VAL A 27 -12.32 11.88 22.18
N LYS A 28 -11.42 11.33 23.02
CA LYS A 28 -11.09 9.89 23.00
C LYS A 28 -12.30 9.00 23.28
N ARG A 29 -13.17 9.42 24.21
CA ARG A 29 -14.40 8.70 24.57
C ARG A 29 -15.49 8.80 23.51
N GLY A 30 -15.28 9.59 22.45
CA GLY A 30 -16.28 9.76 21.41
C GLY A 30 -17.45 10.67 21.83
N VAL A 31 -17.27 11.59 22.78
CA VAL A 31 -18.37 12.41 23.31
C VAL A 31 -18.90 13.34 22.22
N PRO A 32 -20.18 13.20 21.79
CA PRO A 32 -20.68 13.95 20.63
C PRO A 32 -20.89 15.44 20.91
N TYR A 33 -21.14 15.77 22.17
CA TYR A 33 -21.41 17.14 22.60
C TYR A 33 -21.17 17.33 24.09
N GLN A 34 -20.58 18.47 24.45
CA GLN A 34 -20.52 18.94 25.83
C GLN A 34 -20.54 20.46 25.86
N LYS A 35 -21.42 21.05 26.69
CA LYS A 35 -21.32 22.46 27.07
C LYS A 35 -20.40 22.58 28.28
N LEU A 36 -19.45 23.50 28.18
CA LEU A 36 -18.36 23.67 29.13
C LEU A 36 -18.44 25.06 29.79
N PRO A 37 -17.99 25.20 31.05
CA PRO A 37 -18.02 26.48 31.74
C PRO A 37 -17.02 27.46 31.14
N CYS A 38 -17.48 28.61 30.65
CA CYS A 38 -16.60 29.72 30.28
C CYS A 38 -17.23 31.08 30.66
N PRO A 39 -16.50 32.01 31.34
CA PRO A 39 -17.08 33.28 31.78
C PRO A 39 -17.34 34.29 30.65
N SER A 40 -16.61 34.18 29.54
CA SER A 40 -16.61 35.11 28.40
C SER A 40 -17.66 34.80 27.33
N GLY A 41 -18.33 33.65 27.44
CA GLY A 41 -19.29 33.16 26.45
C GLY A 41 -19.59 31.68 26.67
N ASP A 42 -20.31 31.08 25.72
CA ASP A 42 -20.53 29.65 25.73
C ASP A 42 -19.34 28.92 25.08
N LEU A 43 -18.86 27.86 25.75
CA LEU A 43 -17.85 26.96 25.21
C LEU A 43 -18.47 25.60 24.95
N TYR A 44 -18.26 25.06 23.75
CA TYR A 44 -18.81 23.79 23.32
C TYR A 44 -17.72 22.87 22.77
N LEU A 45 -17.72 21.61 23.21
CA LEU A 45 -17.12 20.51 22.46
C LEU A 45 -18.21 19.98 21.52
N ILE A 46 -17.95 20.01 20.21
CA ILE A 46 -18.92 19.62 19.17
C ILE A 46 -18.29 18.56 18.27
N GLN A 47 -18.98 17.43 18.11
CA GLN A 47 -18.67 16.44 17.07
C GLN A 47 -19.58 16.68 15.86
N LEU A 48 -18.99 16.75 14.68
CA LEU A 48 -19.65 16.49 13.40
C LEU A 48 -19.39 15.02 13.04
N TYR A 49 -20.45 14.21 12.96
CA TYR A 49 -20.35 12.79 12.60
C TYR A 49 -21.06 12.49 11.30
N HIS A 50 -20.38 11.76 10.42
CA HIS A 50 -20.97 11.16 9.23
C HIS A 50 -20.24 9.85 8.88
N PRO A 51 -20.93 8.71 8.74
CA PRO A 51 -20.28 7.41 8.61
C PRO A 51 -19.46 7.28 7.33
N VAL A 52 -18.26 6.69 7.46
CA VAL A 52 -17.44 6.25 6.33
C VAL A 52 -17.82 4.83 5.93
N ILE A 53 -18.03 4.63 4.64
CA ILE A 53 -18.43 3.37 4.01
C ILE A 53 -17.20 2.75 3.34
N LEU A 54 -16.76 1.59 3.84
CA LEU A 54 -15.56 0.87 3.38
C LEU A 54 -15.75 0.13 2.03
N ARG A 55 -16.67 0.61 1.18
CA ARG A 55 -16.89 0.07 -0.16
C ARG A 55 -15.92 0.74 -1.12
N ARG A 56 -15.07 -0.05 -1.77
CA ARG A 56 -14.00 0.43 -2.67
C ARG A 56 -14.50 1.47 -3.66
N GLU A 57 -15.70 1.27 -4.19
CA GLU A 57 -16.38 2.07 -5.20
C GLU A 57 -16.61 3.53 -4.81
N ILE A 58 -16.82 3.77 -3.53
CA ILE A 58 -17.32 5.04 -2.98
C ILE A 58 -16.54 5.52 -1.77
N PHE A 59 -15.59 4.72 -1.25
CA PHE A 59 -14.84 5.02 -0.03
C PHE A 59 -14.13 6.37 -0.11
N LEU A 60 -13.32 6.59 -1.15
CA LEU A 60 -12.58 7.84 -1.28
C LEU A 60 -13.55 9.03 -1.45
N GLY A 61 -14.56 8.93 -2.32
CA GLY A 61 -15.56 9.98 -2.51
C GLY A 61 -16.39 10.28 -1.26
N ASN A 62 -16.66 9.28 -0.42
CA ASN A 62 -17.27 9.47 0.88
C ASN A 62 -16.34 10.22 1.83
N VAL A 63 -15.05 9.87 1.85
CA VAL A 63 -14.03 10.61 2.61
C VAL A 63 -13.93 12.07 2.14
N LEU A 64 -13.96 12.33 0.82
CA LEU A 64 -13.95 13.68 0.25
C LEU A 64 -15.21 14.47 0.63
N PHE A 65 -16.37 13.82 0.67
CA PHE A 65 -17.60 14.48 1.13
C PHE A 65 -17.57 14.78 2.62
N ASN A 66 -17.02 13.89 3.45
CA ASN A 66 -16.83 14.15 4.88
C ASN A 66 -15.87 15.32 5.10
N ALA A 67 -14.79 15.38 4.32
CA ALA A 67 -13.86 16.49 4.30
C ALA A 67 -14.54 17.80 3.91
N TYR A 68 -15.39 17.78 2.89
CA TYR A 68 -16.22 18.93 2.51
C TYR A 68 -17.08 19.44 3.68
N LEU A 69 -17.81 18.55 4.35
CA LEU A 69 -18.65 18.93 5.50
C LEU A 69 -17.82 19.54 6.63
N GLY A 70 -16.72 18.88 7.02
CA GLY A 70 -15.87 19.30 8.13
C GLY A 70 -15.11 20.60 7.85
N LEU A 71 -14.52 20.74 6.67
CA LEU A 71 -13.75 21.94 6.30
C LEU A 71 -14.66 23.15 6.06
N THR A 72 -15.81 22.95 5.42
CA THR A 72 -16.78 24.04 5.23
C THR A 72 -17.38 24.48 6.57
N MET A 73 -17.63 23.55 7.49
CA MET A 73 -18.02 23.88 8.87
C MET A 73 -16.92 24.70 9.56
N LYS A 74 -15.65 24.29 9.48
CA LYS A 74 -14.53 25.07 10.02
C LYS A 74 -14.52 26.50 9.47
N HIS A 75 -14.58 26.67 8.15
CA HIS A 75 -14.59 28.00 7.52
C HIS A 75 -15.81 28.83 7.92
N ALA A 76 -16.98 28.22 8.07
CA ALA A 76 -18.18 28.92 8.55
C ALA A 76 -17.97 29.42 9.98
N LEU A 77 -17.39 28.60 10.86
CA LEU A 77 -17.09 28.99 12.23
C LEU A 77 -16.02 30.10 12.31
N ASP A 78 -14.96 30.01 11.51
CA ASP A 78 -13.86 30.99 11.50
C ASP A 78 -14.30 32.35 10.95
N ASN A 79 -15.24 32.38 10.00
CA ASN A 79 -15.75 33.61 9.38
C ASN A 79 -16.90 34.27 10.15
N HIS A 80 -17.37 33.64 11.23
CA HIS A 80 -18.45 34.19 12.03
C HIS A 80 -17.89 35.11 13.13
N GLU A 81 -18.20 36.41 13.07
CA GLU A 81 -17.59 37.46 13.92
C GLU A 81 -17.66 37.22 15.44
N LYS A 82 -18.62 36.39 15.88
CA LYS A 82 -18.89 36.10 17.30
C LYS A 82 -18.44 34.72 17.74
N THR A 83 -17.60 34.06 16.94
CA THR A 83 -17.19 32.67 17.15
C THR A 83 -15.68 32.55 16.98
N ASP A 84 -15.06 31.75 17.84
CA ASP A 84 -13.68 31.28 17.68
C ASP A 84 -13.73 29.75 17.80
N ALA A 85 -13.14 29.03 16.85
CA ALA A 85 -13.20 27.58 16.78
C ALA A 85 -11.81 26.98 16.64
N LEU A 86 -11.54 25.96 17.45
CA LEU A 86 -10.33 25.16 17.37
C LEU A 86 -10.67 23.75 16.87
N PRO A 87 -10.24 23.36 15.66
CA PRO A 87 -10.26 21.96 15.24
C PRO A 87 -9.34 21.10 16.12
N LEU A 88 -9.87 20.01 16.69
CA LEU A 88 -9.17 19.07 17.57
C LEU A 88 -8.71 17.78 16.89
N PHE A 89 -9.62 17.05 16.24
CA PHE A 89 -9.39 15.71 15.71
C PHE A 89 -10.31 15.33 14.53
N ASN A 90 -9.86 14.43 13.65
CA ASN A 90 -10.57 13.91 12.47
C ASN A 90 -10.28 12.41 12.18
N ASP A 91 -11.15 11.47 12.57
CA ASP A 91 -11.00 10.04 12.19
C ASP A 91 -11.70 9.68 10.86
N LEU A 92 -11.96 10.67 10.00
CA LEU A 92 -12.78 10.58 8.80
C LEU A 92 -14.28 10.43 9.07
N HIS A 93 -14.69 9.78 10.17
CA HIS A 93 -16.08 9.68 10.59
C HIS A 93 -16.54 10.89 11.40
N SER A 94 -15.63 11.42 12.23
CA SER A 94 -15.89 12.36 13.30
C SER A 94 -14.90 13.50 13.23
N TYR A 95 -15.42 14.72 13.17
CA TYR A 95 -14.66 15.96 13.24
C TYR A 95 -14.99 16.64 14.56
N TYR A 96 -13.98 16.89 15.40
CA TYR A 96 -14.16 17.46 16.73
C TYR A 96 -13.74 18.92 16.80
N PHE A 97 -14.64 19.80 17.22
CA PHE A 97 -14.37 21.22 17.36
C PHE A 97 -14.52 21.65 18.81
N LEU A 98 -13.59 22.46 19.30
CA LEU A 98 -13.81 23.28 20.49
C LEU A 98 -14.24 24.67 20.04
N VAL A 99 -15.46 25.05 20.34
CA VAL A 99 -16.09 26.28 19.82
C VAL A 99 -16.43 27.20 20.98
N HIS A 100 -15.83 28.39 21.00
CA HIS A 100 -16.24 29.49 21.86
C HIS A 100 -17.15 30.43 21.08
N THR A 101 -18.33 30.77 21.62
CA THR A 101 -19.29 31.61 20.91
C THR A 101 -20.20 32.38 21.85
N THR A 102 -20.70 33.54 21.39
CA THR A 102 -21.76 34.29 22.09
C THR A 102 -23.14 34.13 21.44
N VAL A 103 -23.25 33.36 20.35
CA VAL A 103 -24.52 33.05 19.69
C VAL A 103 -25.05 31.68 20.10
N SER A 104 -26.34 31.44 19.85
CA SER A 104 -26.94 30.15 20.18
C SER A 104 -26.40 29.03 19.31
N LEU A 105 -26.40 27.79 19.81
CA LEU A 105 -26.03 26.63 19.01
C LEU A 105 -26.90 26.48 17.76
N ALA A 106 -28.19 26.82 17.82
CA ALA A 106 -29.10 26.76 16.67
C ALA A 106 -28.69 27.73 15.55
N GLU A 107 -28.34 28.97 15.92
CA GLU A 107 -27.83 29.98 14.97
C GLU A 107 -26.50 29.55 14.34
N LEU A 108 -25.62 28.94 15.13
CA LEU A 108 -24.36 28.35 14.63
C LEU A 108 -24.63 27.26 13.59
N MET A 109 -25.60 26.37 13.86
CA MET A 109 -25.96 25.28 12.95
C MET A 109 -26.58 25.78 11.65
N GLU A 110 -27.43 26.81 11.72
CA GLU A 110 -27.99 27.46 10.54
C GLU A 110 -26.90 28.09 9.67
N HIS A 111 -25.92 28.74 10.29
CA HIS A 111 -24.76 29.30 9.58
C HIS A 111 -23.91 28.22 8.89
N VAL A 112 -23.65 27.10 9.57
CA VAL A 112 -22.92 25.95 8.99
C VAL A 112 -23.69 25.34 7.83
N TYR A 113 -25.00 25.12 7.98
CA TYR A 113 -25.84 24.58 6.91
C TYR A 113 -25.86 25.49 5.68
N LYS A 114 -25.98 26.82 5.90
CA LYS A 114 -25.89 27.79 4.82
C LYS A 114 -24.55 27.71 4.09
N ALA A 115 -23.43 27.58 4.81
CA ALA A 115 -22.13 27.41 4.18
C ALA A 115 -22.05 26.12 3.34
N TRP A 116 -22.63 25.01 3.81
CA TRP A 116 -22.73 23.78 3.01
C TRP A 116 -23.63 23.91 1.77
N TYR A 117 -24.64 24.77 1.83
CA TYR A 117 -25.49 25.07 0.68
C TYR A 117 -24.76 25.94 -0.33
N ASP A 118 -24.16 27.03 0.13
CA ASP A 118 -23.43 27.99 -0.70
C ASP A 118 -22.23 27.32 -1.40
N GLY A 119 -21.58 26.34 -0.74
CA GLY A 119 -20.47 25.57 -1.30
C GLY A 119 -20.86 24.39 -2.21
N LEU A 120 -22.15 24.02 -2.27
CA LEU A 120 -22.58 22.81 -2.98
C LEU A 120 -22.27 22.88 -4.49
N GLU A 121 -22.40 24.07 -5.08
CA GLU A 121 -22.10 24.30 -6.49
C GLU A 121 -20.60 24.10 -6.80
N ASP A 122 -19.72 24.61 -5.93
CA ASP A 122 -18.27 24.45 -6.07
C ASP A 122 -17.82 23.01 -5.82
N LEU A 123 -18.53 22.26 -4.97
CA LEU A 123 -18.30 20.83 -4.81
C LEU A 123 -18.40 20.09 -6.16
N TYR A 124 -19.38 20.45 -7.00
CA TYR A 124 -19.53 19.88 -8.34
C TYR A 124 -18.53 20.44 -9.35
N PHE A 125 -18.42 21.76 -9.45
CA PHE A 125 -17.86 22.42 -10.64
C PHE A 125 -16.55 23.18 -10.42
N SER A 126 -16.00 23.20 -9.20
CA SER A 126 -14.68 23.81 -9.00
C SER A 126 -13.63 23.16 -9.90
N ASP A 127 -12.82 24.02 -10.51
CA ASP A 127 -11.81 23.65 -11.48
C ASP A 127 -10.52 24.44 -11.23
N PRO A 128 -9.89 24.26 -10.06
CA PRO A 128 -8.71 25.02 -9.69
C PRO A 128 -7.56 24.74 -10.66
N SER A 129 -6.75 25.78 -10.94
CA SER A 129 -5.43 25.58 -11.54
C SER A 129 -4.53 24.73 -10.62
N PRO A 130 -3.45 24.11 -11.14
CA PRO A 130 -2.51 23.36 -10.31
C PRO A 130 -2.01 24.14 -9.08
N GLU A 131 -1.81 25.45 -9.23
CA GLU A 131 -1.36 26.35 -8.16
C GLU A 131 -2.45 26.61 -7.11
N GLU A 132 -3.74 26.53 -7.48
CA GLU A 132 -4.88 26.78 -6.60
C GLU A 132 -5.44 25.51 -5.94
N MET A 133 -4.99 24.32 -6.38
CA MET A 133 -5.52 23.04 -5.89
C MET A 133 -5.46 22.93 -4.37
N TYR A 134 -4.37 23.39 -3.76
CA TYR A 134 -4.21 23.36 -2.29
C TYR A 134 -5.23 24.26 -1.59
N THR A 135 -5.38 25.51 -2.05
CA THR A 135 -6.33 26.47 -1.48
C THR A 135 -7.78 25.99 -1.58
N TYR A 136 -8.14 25.36 -2.71
CA TYR A 136 -9.47 24.76 -2.88
C TYR A 136 -9.65 23.52 -1.98
N ALA A 137 -8.64 22.67 -1.86
CA ALA A 137 -8.67 21.52 -0.98
C ALA A 137 -8.84 21.93 0.50
N GLN A 138 -8.23 23.04 0.93
CA GLN A 138 -8.47 23.62 2.27
C GLN A 138 -9.92 24.02 2.51
N ARG A 139 -10.69 24.31 1.46
CA ARG A 139 -12.14 24.61 1.52
C ARG A 139 -13.01 23.36 1.36
N GLY A 140 -12.41 22.18 1.21
CA GLY A 140 -13.13 20.93 1.00
C GLY A 140 -13.49 20.64 -0.45
N TYR A 141 -12.89 21.35 -1.41
CA TYR A 141 -13.11 21.14 -2.84
C TYR A 141 -11.93 20.38 -3.45
N PHE A 142 -12.17 19.13 -3.82
CA PHE A 142 -11.14 18.23 -4.33
C PHE A 142 -11.35 17.91 -5.81
N GLY A 143 -10.23 17.72 -6.52
CA GLY A 143 -10.23 17.41 -7.95
C GLY A 143 -10.55 18.59 -8.85
N ARG A 144 -10.58 18.34 -10.16
CA ARG A 144 -10.79 19.34 -11.20
C ARG A 144 -11.95 18.92 -12.08
N PHE A 145 -12.90 19.82 -12.31
CA PHE A 145 -14.02 19.56 -13.21
C PHE A 145 -13.53 19.22 -14.64
N SER A 146 -12.60 20.01 -15.20
CA SER A 146 -11.94 19.71 -16.48
C SER A 146 -11.25 18.35 -16.52
N GLY A 147 -10.68 17.90 -15.39
CA GLY A 147 -10.00 16.60 -15.24
C GLY A 147 -10.90 15.41 -15.56
N MET A 148 -12.22 15.55 -15.42
CA MET A 148 -13.21 14.52 -15.74
C MET A 148 -13.27 14.19 -17.24
N PHE A 149 -12.72 15.04 -18.11
CA PHE A 149 -12.84 14.93 -19.57
C PHE A 149 -11.51 14.53 -20.25
N GLU A 150 -10.37 14.68 -19.59
CA GLU A 150 -9.03 14.58 -20.21
C GLU A 150 -8.68 13.21 -20.81
N ASN A 151 -9.23 12.13 -20.25
CA ASN A 151 -8.95 10.75 -20.68
C ASN A 151 -10.19 10.02 -21.23
N TYR A 152 -11.18 10.80 -21.67
CA TYR A 152 -12.43 10.30 -22.22
C TYR A 152 -12.38 10.19 -23.75
N PHE A 153 -12.63 8.99 -24.31
CA PHE A 153 -12.47 8.73 -25.75
C PHE A 153 -13.67 8.04 -26.41
N LYS A 154 -14.79 7.87 -25.70
CA LYS A 154 -15.97 7.16 -26.21
C LYS A 154 -17.17 8.09 -26.31
N SER A 155 -17.67 8.34 -27.50
CA SER A 155 -18.80 9.25 -27.71
C SER A 155 -20.18 8.64 -27.47
N ASN A 156 -20.28 7.40 -26.98
CA ASN A 156 -21.53 6.64 -26.85
C ASN A 156 -21.84 6.17 -25.42
N ILE A 157 -21.03 6.58 -24.45
CA ILE A 157 -21.24 6.34 -23.02
C ILE A 157 -21.44 7.72 -22.37
N GLN A 158 -21.89 7.79 -21.13
CA GLN A 158 -21.83 9.04 -20.37
C GLN A 158 -20.39 9.23 -19.85
N PRO A 159 -19.85 10.46 -19.83
CA PRO A 159 -18.47 10.71 -19.40
C PRO A 159 -18.27 10.56 -17.89
N PHE A 160 -19.32 10.79 -17.09
CA PHE A 160 -19.32 10.71 -15.62
C PHE A 160 -20.76 10.62 -15.08
N PRO A 161 -20.97 10.41 -13.77
CA PRO A 161 -22.29 10.28 -13.14
C PRO A 161 -23.12 11.56 -13.21
N LEU A 162 -23.83 11.78 -14.32
CA LEU A 162 -24.71 12.95 -14.50
C LEU A 162 -25.96 12.91 -13.61
N MET A 163 -26.32 11.73 -13.07
CA MET A 163 -27.57 11.53 -12.36
C MET A 163 -27.69 12.13 -10.96
N ILE A 164 -26.58 12.66 -10.45
CA ILE A 164 -26.56 13.32 -9.16
C ILE A 164 -26.54 14.85 -9.31
N ILE A 165 -26.47 15.37 -10.54
CA ILE A 165 -26.46 16.81 -10.82
C ILE A 165 -27.91 17.32 -10.85
N PRO A 166 -28.29 18.28 -9.98
CA PRO A 166 -29.59 18.95 -10.03
C PRO A 166 -29.87 19.61 -11.38
N LEU A 167 -31.12 19.60 -11.83
CA LEU A 167 -31.56 20.34 -13.03
C LEU A 167 -31.16 21.82 -12.97
N ALA A 168 -31.22 22.43 -11.78
CA ALA A 168 -30.80 23.82 -11.54
C ALA A 168 -29.35 24.10 -11.92
N TYR A 169 -28.48 23.09 -11.95
CA TYR A 169 -27.06 23.20 -12.27
C TYR A 169 -26.72 22.83 -13.72
N VAL A 170 -27.67 22.41 -14.55
CA VAL A 170 -27.42 21.96 -15.92
C VAL A 170 -26.79 23.06 -16.79
N LYS A 171 -27.29 24.30 -16.71
CA LYS A 171 -26.68 25.43 -17.46
C LYS A 171 -25.22 25.67 -17.04
N LYS A 172 -24.90 25.52 -15.75
CA LYS A 172 -23.51 25.67 -15.26
C LYS A 172 -22.63 24.52 -15.76
N LEU A 173 -23.14 23.30 -15.75
CA LEU A 173 -22.48 22.13 -16.34
C LEU A 173 -22.18 22.37 -17.83
N GLU A 174 -23.16 22.82 -18.61
CA GLU A 174 -23.02 23.11 -20.05
C GLU A 174 -21.94 24.19 -20.30
N ARG A 175 -21.93 25.26 -19.50
CA ARG A 175 -20.87 26.29 -19.55
C ARG A 175 -19.50 25.68 -19.26
N GLY A 176 -19.39 24.86 -18.22
CA GLY A 176 -18.14 24.20 -17.85
C GLY A 176 -17.60 23.31 -18.98
N VAL A 177 -18.46 22.46 -19.56
CA VAL A 177 -18.09 21.58 -20.68
C VAL A 177 -17.64 22.39 -21.89
N ARG A 178 -18.36 23.48 -22.22
CA ARG A 178 -17.98 24.38 -23.31
C ARG A 178 -16.63 25.04 -23.06
N SER A 179 -16.39 25.58 -21.86
CA SER A 179 -15.11 26.21 -21.50
C SER A 179 -13.94 25.23 -21.63
N TYR A 180 -14.11 24.00 -21.16
CA TYR A 180 -13.13 22.92 -21.34
C TYR A 180 -12.82 22.67 -22.83
N LEU A 181 -13.86 22.53 -23.66
CA LEU A 181 -13.68 22.29 -25.09
C LEU A 181 -12.98 23.47 -25.77
N LEU A 182 -13.32 24.71 -25.43
CA LEU A 182 -12.64 25.89 -25.96
C LEU A 182 -11.16 25.93 -25.57
N GLU A 183 -10.82 25.61 -24.32
CA GLU A 183 -9.43 25.53 -23.88
C GLU A 183 -8.66 24.47 -24.70
N LYS A 184 -9.23 23.27 -24.87
CA LYS A 184 -8.60 22.22 -25.67
C LYS A 184 -8.50 22.60 -27.14
N LEU A 185 -9.49 23.27 -27.72
CA LEU A 185 -9.49 23.73 -29.11
C LEU A 185 -8.39 24.77 -29.39
N HIS A 186 -8.09 25.63 -28.40
CA HIS A 186 -7.05 26.66 -28.50
C HIS A 186 -5.68 26.19 -28.04
N SER A 187 -5.56 24.96 -27.54
CA SER A 187 -4.27 24.38 -27.19
C SER A 187 -3.38 24.18 -28.43
N GLY A 188 -2.06 24.34 -28.25
CA GLY A 188 -1.08 24.14 -29.33
C GLY A 188 -1.06 22.72 -29.93
N THR A 189 -1.71 21.76 -29.27
CA THR A 189 -1.72 20.33 -29.62
C THR A 189 -3.14 19.79 -29.88
N TRP A 190 -4.13 20.66 -30.13
CA TRP A 190 -5.55 20.24 -30.22
C TRP A 190 -5.80 19.17 -31.30
N SER A 191 -5.09 19.24 -32.42
CA SER A 191 -5.23 18.33 -33.56
C SER A 191 -4.76 16.90 -33.25
N GLU A 192 -3.82 16.74 -32.31
CA GLU A 192 -3.37 15.44 -31.78
C GLU A 192 -4.44 14.81 -30.87
N GLY A 193 -5.28 15.64 -30.24
CA GLY A 193 -6.33 15.25 -29.28
C GLY A 193 -7.74 15.11 -29.88
N ILE A 194 -7.91 15.12 -31.20
CA ILE A 194 -9.22 15.20 -31.86
C ILE A 194 -10.21 14.10 -31.43
N ALA A 195 -9.74 12.89 -31.14
CA ALA A 195 -10.59 11.79 -30.67
C ALA A 195 -11.17 12.05 -29.28
N ASN A 196 -10.37 12.63 -28.37
CA ASN A 196 -10.83 13.06 -27.05
C ASN A 196 -11.79 14.25 -27.18
N PHE A 197 -11.44 15.23 -28.01
CA PHE A 197 -12.28 16.39 -28.27
C PHE A 197 -13.67 15.98 -28.77
N THR A 198 -13.74 15.14 -29.81
CA THR A 198 -15.01 14.68 -30.40
C THR A 198 -15.83 13.81 -29.45
N ALA A 199 -15.18 13.04 -28.58
CA ALA A 199 -15.86 12.32 -27.50
C ALA A 199 -16.47 13.26 -26.46
N ASN A 200 -15.77 14.33 -26.05
CA ASN A 200 -16.31 15.29 -25.10
C ASN A 200 -17.36 16.23 -25.72
N PHE A 201 -17.18 16.58 -27.01
CA PHE A 201 -18.15 17.33 -27.81
C PHE A 201 -19.51 16.62 -27.90
N SER A 202 -19.52 15.29 -27.76
CA SER A 202 -20.74 14.48 -27.74
C SER A 202 -21.69 14.76 -26.57
N PHE A 203 -21.22 15.44 -25.53
CA PHE A 203 -22.06 15.88 -24.41
C PHE A 203 -23.28 16.68 -24.88
N PHE A 204 -23.12 17.44 -25.97
CA PHE A 204 -24.15 18.32 -26.51
C PHE A 204 -25.16 17.66 -27.45
N TYR A 205 -25.16 16.33 -27.56
CA TYR A 205 -26.08 15.59 -28.42
C TYR A 205 -27.56 15.92 -28.16
N GLY A 206 -28.31 16.04 -29.26
CA GLY A 206 -29.68 16.53 -29.25
C GLY A 206 -30.77 15.54 -29.59
N GLN A 207 -30.48 14.34 -30.11
CA GLN A 207 -31.49 13.30 -30.34
C GLN A 207 -31.11 11.92 -29.78
N THR A 208 -32.10 11.23 -29.21
CA THR A 208 -32.01 9.89 -28.60
C THR A 208 -31.79 8.77 -29.62
N SER A 209 -31.29 7.61 -29.16
CA SER A 209 -30.90 6.47 -30.00
C SER A 209 -32.08 5.78 -30.71
N GLY A 210 -31.84 5.38 -31.98
CA GLY A 210 -32.77 4.61 -32.81
C GLY A 210 -32.55 4.85 -34.30
N GLY A 211 -31.55 4.21 -34.92
CA GLY A 211 -31.22 4.30 -36.36
C GLY A 211 -30.75 5.68 -36.89
N ALA A 212 -31.26 6.76 -36.32
CA ALA A 212 -31.14 8.15 -36.77
C ALA A 212 -30.51 9.10 -35.72
N GLY A 213 -30.47 8.74 -34.43
CA GLY A 213 -30.03 9.65 -33.34
C GLY A 213 -28.53 10.00 -33.27
N ASP A 214 -28.21 11.12 -32.61
CA ASP A 214 -26.84 11.67 -32.44
C ASP A 214 -25.91 10.73 -31.67
N VAL A 215 -26.47 10.05 -30.67
CA VAL A 215 -25.78 9.22 -29.66
C VAL A 215 -25.00 8.04 -30.26
N GLN A 216 -25.19 7.75 -31.55
CA GLN A 216 -24.49 6.67 -32.24
C GLN A 216 -23.04 7.01 -32.63
N SER A 217 -22.70 8.28 -32.91
CA SER A 217 -21.34 8.69 -33.32
C SER A 217 -21.24 10.20 -33.56
N CYS A 218 -20.13 10.84 -33.15
CA CYS A 218 -19.84 12.26 -33.42
C CYS A 218 -20.00 12.66 -34.91
N PRO A 219 -19.56 11.85 -35.89
CA PRO A 219 -19.88 12.06 -37.31
C PRO A 219 -21.36 12.34 -37.64
N ASN A 220 -22.30 11.65 -36.98
CA ASN A 220 -23.73 11.86 -37.21
C ASN A 220 -24.21 13.17 -36.60
N PHE A 221 -23.63 13.56 -35.45
CA PHE A 221 -23.92 14.85 -34.82
C PHE A 221 -23.43 16.01 -35.69
N LEU A 222 -22.21 15.93 -36.23
CA LEU A 222 -21.69 16.92 -37.18
C LEU A 222 -22.58 17.06 -38.43
N ARG A 223 -23.03 15.95 -39.01
CA ARG A 223 -24.01 15.97 -40.13
C ARG A 223 -25.26 16.75 -39.75
N ARG A 224 -25.78 16.52 -38.54
CA ARG A 224 -27.02 17.14 -38.06
C ARG A 224 -26.83 18.61 -37.71
N LEU A 225 -25.65 19.03 -37.24
CA LEU A 225 -25.30 20.44 -37.10
C LEU A 225 -25.42 21.19 -38.44
N VAL A 226 -25.19 20.53 -39.56
CA VAL A 226 -25.38 21.09 -40.90
C VAL A 226 -26.85 20.98 -41.35
N SER A 227 -27.40 19.76 -41.40
CA SER A 227 -28.67 19.51 -42.11
C SER A 227 -29.93 19.78 -41.29
N GLU A 228 -29.88 19.58 -39.97
CA GLU A 228 -31.06 19.61 -39.10
C GLU A 228 -31.05 20.83 -38.17
N TYR A 229 -29.95 21.04 -37.44
CA TYR A 229 -29.81 22.16 -36.51
C TYR A 229 -29.35 23.45 -37.17
N ARG A 230 -28.80 23.37 -38.40
CA ARG A 230 -28.36 24.51 -39.22
C ARG A 230 -27.43 25.48 -38.47
N VAL A 231 -26.51 24.92 -37.69
CA VAL A 231 -25.48 25.61 -36.92
C VAL A 231 -24.25 25.91 -37.77
N ILE A 232 -23.91 25.01 -38.70
CA ILE A 232 -22.72 25.11 -39.56
C ILE A 232 -23.14 25.02 -41.03
N GLU A 233 -22.47 25.77 -41.90
CA GLU A 233 -22.76 25.74 -43.33
C GLU A 233 -22.19 24.47 -43.98
N PRO A 234 -22.87 23.87 -44.97
CA PRO A 234 -22.38 22.67 -45.65
C PRO A 234 -20.97 22.82 -46.24
N ASP A 235 -20.69 23.97 -46.87
CA ASP A 235 -19.42 24.26 -47.54
C ASP A 235 -18.24 24.30 -46.56
N GLU A 236 -18.46 24.82 -45.33
CA GLU A 236 -17.44 24.86 -44.29
C GLU A 236 -17.03 23.44 -43.86
N MET A 237 -18.00 22.51 -43.83
CA MET A 237 -17.76 21.12 -43.46
C MET A 237 -17.10 20.30 -44.56
N ILE A 238 -17.51 20.53 -45.82
CA ILE A 238 -16.90 19.93 -47.00
C ILE A 238 -15.43 20.35 -47.09
N ALA A 239 -15.14 21.64 -46.89
CA ALA A 239 -13.78 22.17 -46.85
C ALA A 239 -12.95 21.53 -45.72
N ALA A 240 -13.50 21.48 -44.49
CA ALA A 240 -12.78 20.95 -43.33
C ALA A 240 -12.38 19.48 -43.47
N PHE A 241 -13.19 18.64 -44.12
CA PHE A 241 -12.92 17.21 -44.31
C PHE A 241 -12.39 16.85 -45.70
N HIS A 242 -12.06 17.83 -46.55
CA HIS A 242 -11.66 17.64 -47.95
C HIS A 242 -12.61 16.72 -48.74
N LEU A 243 -13.91 16.87 -48.53
CA LEU A 243 -14.92 16.05 -49.21
C LEU A 243 -15.15 16.57 -50.64
N PRO A 244 -15.60 15.73 -51.59
CA PRO A 244 -15.97 16.18 -52.93
C PRO A 244 -17.09 17.22 -52.88
N HIS A 245 -17.01 18.29 -53.67
CA HIS A 245 -18.00 19.38 -53.70
C HIS A 245 -19.46 18.94 -54.03
N GLU A 246 -19.64 17.71 -54.52
CA GLU A 246 -20.93 17.12 -54.89
C GLU A 246 -21.37 15.96 -53.97
N SER A 247 -20.64 15.66 -52.89
CA SER A 247 -20.99 14.58 -51.97
C SER A 247 -22.15 14.96 -51.04
N ASP A 248 -23.22 14.17 -51.02
CA ASP A 248 -24.19 14.17 -49.92
C ASP A 248 -23.44 13.84 -48.63
N PHE A 249 -23.33 14.79 -47.70
CA PHE A 249 -22.54 14.66 -46.47
C PHE A 249 -22.86 13.34 -45.72
N ASN A 250 -22.05 12.30 -45.91
CA ASN A 250 -22.32 10.95 -45.44
C ASN A 250 -21.52 10.64 -44.16
N LYS A 251 -22.21 10.08 -43.17
CA LYS A 251 -21.63 9.59 -41.90
C LYS A 251 -20.36 8.77 -42.08
N GLN A 252 -20.29 7.94 -43.13
CA GLN A 252 -19.16 7.05 -43.36
C GLN A 252 -17.88 7.81 -43.77
N GLU A 253 -18.01 8.86 -44.58
CA GLU A 253 -16.87 9.67 -45.04
C GLU A 253 -16.26 10.48 -43.89
N VAL A 254 -17.10 11.08 -43.04
CA VAL A 254 -16.66 11.78 -41.82
C VAL A 254 -16.04 10.80 -40.82
N LYS A 255 -16.63 9.61 -40.67
CA LYS A 255 -16.08 8.57 -39.81
C LYS A 255 -14.71 8.12 -40.31
N ASP A 256 -14.53 7.92 -41.61
CA ASP A 256 -13.26 7.54 -42.20
C ASP A 256 -12.22 8.66 -42.06
N ALA A 257 -12.64 9.92 -42.13
CA ALA A 257 -11.75 11.05 -41.88
C ALA A 257 -11.29 11.17 -40.41
N ILE A 258 -12.19 10.98 -39.44
CA ILE A 258 -11.90 11.11 -38.00
C ILE A 258 -11.24 9.83 -37.42
N HIS A 259 -11.64 8.64 -37.87
CA HIS A 259 -11.20 7.35 -37.31
C HIS A 259 -10.16 6.61 -38.16
N SER A 260 -9.71 7.16 -39.28
CA SER A 260 -8.61 6.53 -40.02
C SER A 260 -7.44 6.32 -39.06
N LYS A 261 -7.08 5.06 -38.84
CA LYS A 261 -5.88 4.64 -38.10
C LYS A 261 -4.61 4.98 -38.91
N LEU A 262 -4.52 6.18 -39.48
CA LEU A 262 -3.46 6.66 -40.36
C LEU A 262 -2.30 7.31 -39.60
N PHE A 263 -2.41 7.49 -38.29
CA PHE A 263 -1.26 7.81 -37.42
C PHE A 263 -0.23 6.67 -37.33
N ALA A 264 -0.51 5.48 -37.88
CA ALA A 264 0.42 4.36 -37.83
C ALA A 264 1.52 4.38 -38.93
N LYS A 265 1.41 5.20 -39.99
CA LYS A 265 2.43 5.22 -41.07
C LYS A 265 2.41 6.54 -41.87
N GLY A 266 2.92 7.64 -41.29
CA GLY A 266 3.43 8.80 -42.05
C GLY A 266 2.54 9.42 -43.15
N LYS A 267 1.21 9.26 -43.09
CA LYS A 267 0.26 9.88 -44.03
C LYS A 267 -0.43 11.05 -43.35
N GLN A 268 -0.60 12.15 -44.07
CA GLN A 268 -1.26 13.36 -43.59
C GLN A 268 -2.73 13.08 -43.18
N PRO A 269 -3.26 13.77 -42.15
CA PRO A 269 -4.67 13.70 -41.80
C PRO A 269 -5.55 14.07 -43.01
N SER A 270 -6.68 13.40 -43.18
CA SER A 270 -7.60 13.67 -44.30
C SER A 270 -8.56 14.85 -44.02
N TYR A 271 -8.19 15.74 -43.11
CA TYR A 271 -8.94 16.95 -42.75
C TYR A 271 -7.97 18.13 -42.62
N ASP A 272 -8.46 19.35 -42.87
CA ASP A 272 -7.74 20.59 -42.57
C ASP A 272 -7.94 20.92 -41.09
N PRO A 273 -6.87 20.91 -40.26
CA PRO A 273 -6.99 21.27 -38.86
C PRO A 273 -7.59 22.67 -38.67
N GLU A 274 -7.10 23.70 -39.33
CA GLU A 274 -7.54 25.08 -39.03
C GLU A 274 -8.97 25.34 -39.50
N ALA A 275 -9.38 24.75 -40.62
CA ALA A 275 -10.77 24.83 -41.06
C ALA A 275 -11.70 24.06 -40.09
N LEU A 276 -11.30 22.88 -39.63
CA LEU A 276 -12.07 22.10 -38.66
C LEU A 276 -12.12 22.77 -37.28
N LYS A 277 -11.05 23.45 -36.88
CA LYS A 277 -11.02 24.29 -35.68
C LYS A 277 -12.05 25.41 -35.76
N THR A 278 -12.12 26.09 -36.91
CA THR A 278 -13.11 27.15 -37.18
C THR A 278 -14.54 26.62 -37.09
N VAL A 279 -14.78 25.43 -37.65
CA VAL A 279 -16.07 24.73 -37.54
C VAL A 279 -16.46 24.48 -36.08
N PHE A 280 -15.56 23.90 -35.28
CA PHE A 280 -15.85 23.60 -33.88
C PHE A 280 -16.03 24.88 -33.06
N GLN A 281 -15.25 25.91 -33.34
CA GLN A 281 -15.39 27.22 -32.70
C GLN A 281 -16.79 27.81 -32.95
N LYS A 282 -17.24 27.83 -34.21
CA LYS A 282 -18.57 28.30 -34.59
C LYS A 282 -19.69 27.52 -33.90
N ALA A 283 -19.55 26.19 -33.80
CA ALA A 283 -20.51 25.37 -33.08
C ALA A 283 -20.55 25.73 -31.59
N LEU A 284 -19.40 25.82 -30.93
CA LEU A 284 -19.30 26.18 -29.52
C LEU A 284 -19.83 27.59 -29.23
N ASP A 285 -19.64 28.54 -30.14
CA ASP A 285 -20.18 29.90 -30.01
C ASP A 285 -21.71 29.93 -30.17
N HIS A 286 -22.26 29.11 -31.06
CA HIS A 286 -23.70 28.92 -31.15
C HIS A 286 -24.28 28.25 -29.87
N PHE A 287 -23.55 27.29 -29.30
CA PHE A 287 -23.97 26.65 -28.04
C PHE A 287 -24.01 27.68 -26.90
N ALA A 288 -23.05 28.62 -26.86
CA ALA A 288 -23.06 29.72 -25.90
C ALA A 288 -24.38 30.51 -25.95
N GLN A 289 -24.81 30.90 -27.15
CA GLN A 289 -26.06 31.64 -27.33
C GLN A 289 -27.28 30.85 -26.86
N SER A 290 -27.29 29.54 -27.10
CA SER A 290 -28.35 28.64 -26.66
C SER A 290 -28.40 28.52 -25.12
N ILE A 291 -27.24 28.33 -24.48
CA ILE A 291 -27.11 28.21 -23.02
C ILE A 291 -27.53 29.51 -22.30
N GLU A 292 -27.15 30.67 -22.86
CA GLU A 292 -27.45 31.98 -22.28
C GLU A 292 -28.87 32.49 -22.57
N SER A 293 -29.60 31.85 -23.49
CA SER A 293 -30.97 32.26 -23.78
C SER A 293 -31.89 32.06 -22.56
N THR A 294 -32.61 33.13 -22.18
CA THR A 294 -33.52 33.18 -21.03
C THR A 294 -34.96 32.82 -21.36
N GLN A 295 -35.26 32.51 -22.62
CA GLN A 295 -36.58 32.03 -23.02
C GLN A 295 -36.75 30.57 -22.58
N ASP A 296 -37.27 30.39 -21.36
CA ASP A 296 -37.84 29.14 -20.83
C ASP A 296 -39.09 28.73 -21.64
N HIS A 297 -38.91 28.44 -22.93
CA HIS A 297 -39.91 27.79 -23.73
C HIS A 297 -39.54 26.31 -23.78
N LEU A 298 -40.10 25.56 -22.82
CA LEU A 298 -40.20 24.09 -22.81
C LEU A 298 -40.80 23.46 -24.10
N GLY A 299 -40.98 24.23 -25.17
CA GLY A 299 -41.67 23.82 -26.39
C GLY A 299 -40.81 23.69 -27.65
N GLU A 300 -39.82 24.57 -27.91
CA GLU A 300 -39.30 24.67 -29.29
C GLU A 300 -37.77 24.89 -29.44
N SER A 301 -37.01 25.23 -28.39
CA SER A 301 -35.58 25.59 -28.50
C SER A 301 -34.55 24.65 -27.85
N GLU A 302 -34.94 23.54 -27.22
CA GLU A 302 -34.00 22.71 -26.44
C GLU A 302 -33.49 21.48 -27.21
N TRP A 303 -32.88 21.67 -28.39
CA TRP A 303 -32.18 20.55 -29.04
C TRP A 303 -30.82 20.26 -28.37
N LEU A 304 -30.13 21.27 -27.82
CA LEU A 304 -28.82 21.09 -27.18
C LEU A 304 -28.93 20.23 -25.92
N CYS A 305 -28.08 19.19 -25.75
CA CYS A 305 -28.10 18.25 -24.60
C CYS A 305 -29.45 17.53 -24.34
N ARG A 306 -30.41 17.59 -25.27
CA ARG A 306 -31.75 17.03 -25.12
C ARG A 306 -31.75 15.54 -24.78
N TYR A 307 -30.76 14.80 -25.27
CA TYR A 307 -30.57 13.38 -24.93
C TYR A 307 -30.53 13.14 -23.41
N HIS A 308 -29.77 13.95 -22.68
CA HIS A 308 -29.62 13.81 -21.24
C HIS A 308 -30.88 14.23 -20.49
N ARG A 309 -31.61 15.23 -20.99
CA ARG A 309 -32.89 15.69 -20.43
C ARG A 309 -34.02 14.66 -20.63
N GLU A 310 -34.25 14.20 -21.86
CA GLU A 310 -35.34 13.24 -22.18
C GLU A 310 -35.15 11.88 -21.51
N LYS A 311 -33.91 11.47 -21.29
CA LYS A 311 -33.60 10.23 -20.57
C LYS A 311 -33.76 10.36 -19.05
N GLY A 312 -34.18 11.53 -18.54
CA GLY A 312 -34.30 11.78 -17.11
C GLY A 312 -32.98 11.54 -16.38
N VAL A 313 -31.86 11.87 -17.03
CA VAL A 313 -30.54 11.58 -16.46
C VAL A 313 -30.32 12.46 -15.25
N PHE A 314 -30.57 13.77 -15.36
CA PHE A 314 -30.37 14.73 -14.28
C PHE A 314 -31.35 14.55 -13.11
N LEU A 315 -30.95 15.04 -11.95
CA LEU A 315 -31.76 14.97 -10.74
C LEU A 315 -32.83 16.08 -10.74
N ASP A 316 -34.11 15.68 -10.78
CA ASP A 316 -35.27 16.57 -10.68
C ASP A 316 -35.57 16.96 -9.22
N GLU A 317 -34.59 17.56 -8.56
CA GLU A 317 -34.67 18.05 -7.19
C GLU A 317 -33.94 19.40 -7.08
N SER A 318 -34.40 20.27 -6.19
CA SER A 318 -33.68 21.51 -5.90
C SER A 318 -32.33 21.20 -5.21
N PRO A 319 -31.31 22.05 -5.36
CA PRO A 319 -30.05 21.89 -4.63
C PRO A 319 -30.25 21.80 -3.11
N GLU A 320 -31.23 22.51 -2.56
CA GLU A 320 -31.56 22.48 -1.13
C GLU A 320 -32.11 21.11 -0.71
N THR A 321 -33.08 20.57 -1.46
CA THR A 321 -33.62 19.23 -1.21
C THR A 321 -32.53 18.17 -1.32
N LEU A 322 -31.65 18.29 -2.32
CA LEU A 322 -30.51 17.40 -2.45
C LEU A 322 -29.58 17.50 -1.23
N LEU A 323 -29.22 18.69 -0.77
CA LEU A 323 -28.35 18.85 0.40
C LEU A 323 -28.96 18.21 1.66
N ARG A 324 -30.27 18.39 1.90
CA ARG A 324 -30.98 17.74 3.00
C ARG A 324 -30.88 16.21 2.95
N GLU A 325 -30.97 15.64 1.76
CA GLU A 325 -30.85 14.20 1.57
C GLU A 325 -29.39 13.72 1.68
N LEU A 326 -28.42 14.51 1.20
CA LEU A 326 -27.00 14.21 1.33
C LEU A 326 -26.53 14.25 2.79
N THR A 327 -27.10 15.16 3.58
CA THR A 327 -26.80 15.31 5.02
C THR A 327 -27.67 14.41 5.91
N ARG A 328 -28.43 13.49 5.32
CA ARG A 328 -29.23 12.52 6.07
C ARG A 328 -28.35 11.60 6.89
N GLY A 329 -28.55 11.60 8.21
CA GLY A 329 -27.74 10.83 9.14
C GLY A 329 -26.41 11.50 9.53
N VAL A 330 -26.15 12.71 9.05
CA VAL A 330 -25.12 13.59 9.62
C VAL A 330 -25.64 14.09 10.96
N THR A 331 -24.79 14.06 11.98
CA THR A 331 -25.08 14.70 13.27
C THR A 331 -24.07 15.78 13.59
N ILE A 332 -24.53 16.87 14.19
CA ILE A 332 -23.69 17.89 14.81
C ILE A 332 -24.11 18.01 16.26
N ALA A 333 -23.14 17.99 17.18
CA ALA A 333 -23.42 18.01 18.62
C ALA A 333 -24.37 16.87 19.05
N GLY A 334 -24.28 15.71 18.40
CA GLY A 334 -25.15 14.55 18.64
C GLY A 334 -26.60 14.72 18.17
N ARG A 335 -26.94 15.83 17.52
CA ARG A 335 -28.26 16.08 16.93
C ARG A 335 -28.21 15.88 15.43
N THR A 336 -29.22 15.24 14.87
CA THR A 336 -29.37 15.17 13.41
C THR A 336 -29.54 16.57 12.86
N VAL A 337 -28.87 16.89 11.76
CA VAL A 337 -28.98 18.22 11.10
C VAL A 337 -30.42 18.51 10.69
N PHE A 338 -31.14 17.46 10.29
CA PHE A 338 -32.58 17.50 10.01
C PHE A 338 -33.28 16.45 10.86
N ASP A 339 -34.37 16.83 11.52
CA ASP A 339 -35.30 15.88 12.11
C ASP A 339 -35.85 15.02 10.97
N ILE A 340 -35.52 13.73 11.01
CA ILE A 340 -36.14 12.75 10.13
C ILE A 340 -37.56 12.61 10.67
N GLU A 341 -38.53 13.31 10.08
CA GLU A 341 -39.93 12.94 10.27
C GLU A 341 -40.02 11.44 10.01
N GLU A 342 -40.35 10.68 11.05
CA GLU A 342 -40.24 9.22 11.10
C GLU A 342 -40.87 8.59 9.86
N SER A 343 -40.05 8.33 8.84
CA SER A 343 -40.46 7.62 7.65
C SER A 343 -40.59 6.15 8.03
N ARG A 344 -41.74 5.79 8.61
CA ARG A 344 -42.28 4.42 8.64
C ARG A 344 -42.32 3.79 7.24
N GLU A 345 -42.13 4.58 6.17
CA GLU A 345 -42.00 4.17 4.78
C GLU A 345 -40.64 3.54 4.39
N ILE A 346 -39.57 3.59 5.21
CA ILE A 346 -38.28 2.95 4.84
C ILE A 346 -38.40 1.43 4.78
N ALA A 347 -39.30 0.82 5.58
CA ALA A 347 -39.44 -0.63 5.65
C ALA A 347 -39.79 -1.27 4.29
N ASP A 348 -40.41 -0.52 3.39
CA ASP A 348 -40.82 -0.97 2.06
C ASP A 348 -39.93 -0.46 0.90
N GLN A 349 -38.90 0.36 1.18
CA GLN A 349 -38.01 0.91 0.13
C GLN A 349 -36.78 0.02 -0.08
N GLU A 350 -36.41 -0.23 -1.34
CA GLU A 350 -35.16 -0.92 -1.67
C GLU A 350 -33.96 -0.15 -1.11
N THR A 351 -33.05 -0.84 -0.41
CA THR A 351 -31.82 -0.23 0.10
C THR A 351 -30.77 -0.10 -0.99
N CYS A 352 -29.92 0.92 -0.87
CA CYS A 352 -28.85 1.19 -1.81
C CYS A 352 -27.93 -0.02 -1.98
N LEU A 353 -27.68 -0.41 -3.22
CA LEU A 353 -26.81 -1.56 -3.54
C LEU A 353 -25.39 -1.40 -3.01
N LEU A 354 -24.88 -0.16 -2.92
CA LEU A 354 -23.50 0.11 -2.53
C LEU A 354 -23.37 0.14 -1.01
N CYS A 355 -24.05 1.06 -0.33
CA CYS A 355 -23.91 1.23 1.12
C CYS A 355 -24.84 0.34 1.95
N GLY A 356 -25.99 -0.06 1.43
CA GLY A 356 -27.03 -0.76 2.19
C GLY A 356 -27.76 0.09 3.23
N CYS A 357 -27.37 1.36 3.43
CA CYS A 357 -27.86 2.20 4.52
C CYS A 357 -29.03 3.13 4.16
N TYR A 358 -29.11 3.57 2.90
CA TYR A 358 -30.05 4.60 2.46
C TYR A 358 -30.98 4.09 1.35
N PRO A 359 -32.16 4.70 1.16
CA PRO A 359 -33.06 4.35 0.06
C PRO A 359 -32.40 4.46 -1.31
N ALA A 360 -32.60 3.44 -2.14
CA ALA A 360 -32.09 3.36 -3.51
C ALA A 360 -33.05 4.10 -4.46
N LYS A 361 -32.67 5.33 -4.86
CA LYS A 361 -33.53 6.20 -5.67
C LYS A 361 -33.04 6.34 -7.12
N LEU A 362 -31.75 6.17 -7.38
CA LEU A 362 -31.12 6.41 -8.68
C LEU A 362 -30.75 5.10 -9.37
N GLU A 363 -30.87 5.02 -10.70
CA GLU A 363 -30.45 3.84 -11.47
C GLU A 363 -28.92 3.80 -11.59
N GLY A 364 -28.26 2.75 -11.08
CA GLY A 364 -26.79 2.65 -11.02
C GLY A 364 -26.11 2.17 -12.31
N ALA A 365 -26.81 2.11 -13.45
CA ALA A 365 -26.32 1.46 -14.67
C ALA A 365 -25.01 2.06 -15.22
N THR A 366 -24.78 3.38 -15.08
CA THR A 366 -23.55 4.06 -15.52
C THR A 366 -22.43 4.03 -14.48
N ILE A 367 -22.74 3.81 -13.20
CA ILE A 367 -21.75 3.72 -12.12
C ILE A 367 -21.22 2.29 -11.96
N LEU A 368 -22.04 1.27 -12.27
CA LEU A 368 -21.78 -0.15 -11.98
C LEU A 368 -21.38 -1.00 -13.21
N SER A 369 -21.11 -0.41 -14.37
CA SER A 369 -21.00 -1.12 -15.67
C SER A 369 -19.58 -1.48 -16.14
N SER A 370 -18.54 -1.32 -15.34
CA SER A 370 -17.19 -1.84 -15.68
C SER A 370 -17.14 -3.38 -15.74
N ASP A 371 -16.25 -3.90 -16.60
CA ASP A 371 -15.84 -5.32 -16.66
C ASP A 371 -15.27 -5.85 -15.34
N SER A 372 -14.92 -4.96 -14.41
CA SER A 372 -14.49 -5.25 -13.04
C SER A 372 -15.63 -5.26 -12.01
N PHE A 373 -16.78 -4.60 -12.25
CA PHE A 373 -17.93 -4.65 -11.34
C PHE A 373 -18.69 -5.97 -11.45
N SER A 374 -18.78 -6.55 -12.64
CA SER A 374 -19.51 -7.82 -12.88
C SER A 374 -18.86 -9.05 -12.22
N LYS A 375 -17.56 -8.99 -11.89
CA LYS A 375 -16.78 -10.14 -11.37
C LYS A 375 -16.87 -10.34 -9.85
N PHE A 376 -17.38 -9.38 -9.07
CA PHE A 376 -17.46 -9.48 -7.60
C PHE A 376 -18.87 -9.80 -7.07
N HIS A 377 -19.84 -10.00 -7.95
CA HIS A 377 -21.23 -10.32 -7.59
C HIS A 377 -21.47 -11.82 -7.46
N ASN A 378 -20.86 -12.48 -6.48
CA ASN A 378 -21.24 -13.86 -6.11
C ASN A 378 -22.42 -13.95 -5.12
N HIS A 379 -23.00 -12.82 -4.69
CA HIS A 379 -24.15 -12.81 -3.76
C HIS A 379 -25.44 -12.17 -4.30
N SER A 380 -25.50 -11.72 -5.57
CA SER A 380 -26.70 -11.10 -6.15
C SER A 380 -26.99 -11.52 -7.59
N ILE A 381 -26.62 -12.76 -7.95
CA ILE A 381 -26.59 -13.32 -9.32
C ILE A 381 -27.93 -13.29 -10.10
N ASN A 382 -29.08 -12.92 -9.50
CA ASN A 382 -30.39 -13.02 -10.18
C ASN A 382 -31.15 -11.71 -10.43
N ARG A 383 -30.56 -10.51 -10.21
CA ARG A 383 -31.27 -9.25 -10.49
C ARG A 383 -31.00 -8.72 -11.89
N LYS A 384 -32.05 -8.39 -12.66
CA LYS A 384 -31.95 -7.84 -14.03
C LYS A 384 -31.26 -6.47 -14.01
N SER A 385 -30.72 -6.01 -15.15
CA SER A 385 -30.01 -4.73 -15.27
C SER A 385 -30.78 -3.50 -14.75
N ASN A 386 -32.12 -3.57 -14.78
CA ASN A 386 -33.02 -2.50 -14.35
C ASN A 386 -33.28 -2.47 -12.84
N GLU A 387 -32.66 -3.37 -12.05
CA GLU A 387 -32.88 -3.54 -10.60
C GLU A 387 -31.66 -3.11 -9.76
N LYS A 388 -30.65 -2.48 -10.38
CA LYS A 388 -29.45 -2.00 -9.67
C LYS A 388 -29.60 -0.53 -9.30
N ARG A 389 -30.29 -0.22 -8.21
CA ARG A 389 -30.48 1.16 -7.73
C ARG A 389 -29.47 1.53 -6.63
N ILE A 390 -29.12 2.81 -6.55
CA ILE A 390 -28.21 3.39 -5.55
C ILE A 390 -28.84 4.63 -4.90
N CYS A 391 -28.33 5.05 -3.74
CA CYS A 391 -28.75 6.29 -3.09
C CYS A 391 -27.99 7.51 -3.63
N ARG A 392 -28.51 8.71 -3.33
CA ARG A 392 -27.91 10.00 -3.72
C ARG A 392 -26.49 10.17 -3.18
N ASN A 393 -26.25 9.81 -1.92
CA ASN A 393 -24.92 9.87 -1.30
C ASN A 393 -23.88 9.04 -2.08
N CYS A 394 -24.20 7.78 -2.38
CA CYS A 394 -23.28 6.92 -3.13
C CYS A 394 -23.05 7.40 -4.57
N ALA A 395 -24.06 8.02 -5.20
CA ALA A 395 -23.90 8.63 -6.51
C ALA A 395 -22.98 9.86 -6.45
N LEU A 396 -23.10 10.71 -5.41
CA LEU A 396 -22.20 11.84 -5.18
C LEU A 396 -20.77 11.35 -4.91
N TYR A 397 -20.59 10.31 -4.10
CA TYR A 397 -19.26 9.76 -3.82
C TYR A 397 -18.59 9.23 -5.10
N ALA A 398 -19.36 8.57 -5.96
CA ALA A 398 -18.86 8.16 -7.27
C ALA A 398 -18.49 9.37 -8.15
N TYR A 399 -19.29 10.44 -8.14
CA TYR A 399 -18.98 11.68 -8.84
C TYR A 399 -17.66 12.31 -8.34
N LEU A 400 -17.49 12.45 -7.02
CA LEU A 400 -16.28 13.02 -6.42
C LEU A 400 -15.03 12.19 -6.71
N ASN A 401 -15.16 10.86 -6.73
CA ASN A 401 -14.08 9.96 -7.15
C ASN A 401 -13.61 10.24 -8.59
N VAL A 402 -14.55 10.43 -9.51
CA VAL A 402 -14.25 10.74 -10.92
C VAL A 402 -13.69 12.14 -11.07
N LYS A 403 -14.22 13.12 -10.33
CA LYS A 403 -13.68 14.49 -10.31
C LYS A 403 -12.23 14.54 -9.81
N LEU A 404 -11.89 13.72 -8.82
CA LEU A 404 -10.53 13.63 -8.30
C LEU A 404 -9.59 12.88 -9.26
N SER A 405 -10.03 11.76 -9.81
CA SER A 405 -9.15 10.79 -10.50
C SER A 405 -9.18 10.89 -12.03
N GLY A 406 -10.08 11.71 -12.58
CA GLY A 406 -10.41 11.77 -14.01
C GLY A 406 -11.18 10.54 -14.51
N SER A 407 -11.68 10.58 -15.76
CA SER A 407 -12.40 9.47 -16.41
C SER A 407 -11.52 8.67 -17.37
N LYS A 408 -11.56 7.32 -17.36
CA LYS A 408 -10.96 6.48 -18.42
C LYS A 408 -11.96 6.16 -19.54
N SER A 409 -11.47 5.55 -20.62
CA SER A 409 -12.18 5.14 -21.85
C SER A 409 -13.40 4.21 -21.69
N ALA A 410 -13.91 4.01 -20.47
CA ALA A 410 -15.21 3.40 -20.17
C ALA A 410 -16.17 4.32 -19.36
N GLY A 411 -15.86 5.61 -19.18
CA GLY A 411 -16.65 6.54 -18.36
C GLY A 411 -16.46 6.38 -16.85
N ILE A 412 -15.34 5.76 -16.44
CA ILE A 412 -15.10 5.34 -15.06
C ILE A 412 -13.69 5.79 -14.66
N GLY A 413 -13.56 6.46 -13.52
CA GLY A 413 -12.26 6.84 -12.97
C GLY A 413 -11.48 5.64 -12.44
N GLN A 414 -10.16 5.77 -12.30
CA GLN A 414 -9.42 4.82 -11.47
C GLN A 414 -9.99 4.92 -10.06
N ILE A 415 -10.66 3.88 -9.58
CA ILE A 415 -11.10 3.78 -8.19
C ILE A 415 -9.91 3.22 -7.43
N PRO A 416 -9.19 4.03 -6.62
CA PRO A 416 -8.10 3.51 -5.82
C PRO A 416 -8.67 2.49 -4.83
N ARG A 417 -8.03 1.34 -4.69
CA ARG A 417 -8.43 0.39 -3.64
C ARG A 417 -7.96 0.94 -2.30
N GLN A 418 -8.55 0.46 -1.21
CA GLN A 418 -8.10 0.84 0.13
C GLN A 418 -6.60 0.57 0.34
N GLY A 419 -6.06 -0.51 -0.24
CA GLY A 419 -4.62 -0.79 -0.22
C GLY A 419 -3.77 0.06 -1.17
N ASN A 420 -4.36 1.07 -1.81
CA ASN A 420 -3.65 2.15 -2.51
C ASN A 420 -3.73 3.47 -1.75
N ILE A 421 -4.29 3.48 -0.54
CA ILE A 421 -4.52 4.67 0.26
C ILE A 421 -3.76 4.51 1.58
N VAL A 422 -2.91 5.48 1.89
CA VAL A 422 -2.23 5.60 3.19
C VAL A 422 -2.66 6.92 3.82
N PHE A 423 -3.13 6.87 5.06
CA PHE A 423 -3.41 8.07 5.84
C PHE A 423 -2.20 8.40 6.71
N HIS A 424 -1.91 9.68 6.88
CA HIS A 424 -0.84 10.14 7.76
C HIS A 424 -1.27 11.40 8.53
N TYR A 425 -0.98 11.40 9.83
CA TYR A 425 -1.06 12.61 10.64
C TYR A 425 0.34 13.16 10.87
N GLY A 426 0.59 14.42 10.51
CA GLY A 426 1.85 15.10 10.79
C GLY A 426 1.64 16.57 11.19
N ASP A 427 2.63 17.13 11.89
CA ASP A 427 2.67 18.57 12.23
C ASP A 427 3.23 19.34 11.02
N TYR A 428 2.32 19.86 10.19
CA TYR A 428 2.64 20.59 8.96
C TYR A 428 2.18 22.04 9.09
N LEU A 429 3.10 22.98 8.91
CA LEU A 429 2.78 24.41 8.80
C LEU A 429 2.20 24.73 7.42
N ASP A 430 1.50 25.87 7.33
CA ASP A 430 1.01 26.39 6.05
C ASP A 430 2.20 26.61 5.09
N GLY A 431 2.15 25.99 3.92
CA GLY A 431 3.22 25.99 2.90
C GLY A 431 4.21 24.82 2.97
N GLU A 432 4.43 24.19 4.14
CA GLU A 432 5.26 22.96 4.23
C GLU A 432 4.58 21.79 3.50
N LEU A 433 3.25 21.74 3.53
CA LEU A 433 2.51 20.70 2.81
C LEU A 433 2.64 20.83 1.29
N ASP A 434 2.71 22.05 0.75
CA ASP A 434 2.98 22.25 -0.68
C ASP A 434 4.34 21.67 -1.08
N GLU A 435 5.34 21.78 -0.21
CA GLU A 435 6.65 21.17 -0.42
C GLU A 435 6.58 19.65 -0.38
N VAL A 436 5.81 19.06 0.55
CA VAL A 436 5.59 17.61 0.62
C VAL A 436 4.87 17.09 -0.63
N ILE A 437 3.83 17.80 -1.09
CA ILE A 437 3.09 17.47 -2.32
C ILE A 437 4.06 17.49 -3.51
N LYS A 438 4.85 18.57 -3.66
CA LYS A 438 5.83 18.70 -4.74
C LYS A 438 6.89 17.60 -4.69
N LYS A 439 7.48 17.34 -3.53
CA LYS A 439 8.48 16.27 -3.35
C LYS A 439 7.89 14.90 -3.67
N PHE A 440 6.66 14.64 -3.23
CA PHE A 440 5.97 13.39 -3.53
C PHE A 440 5.77 13.23 -5.04
N GLU A 441 5.24 14.25 -5.71
CA GLU A 441 5.04 14.21 -7.16
C GLU A 441 6.36 14.08 -7.93
N GLU A 442 7.42 14.80 -7.53
CA GLU A 442 8.73 14.74 -8.15
C GLU A 442 9.37 13.36 -7.98
N LYS A 443 9.39 12.82 -6.76
CA LYS A 443 9.93 11.50 -6.46
C LYS A 443 9.09 10.39 -7.08
N TYR A 444 7.77 10.56 -7.17
CA TYR A 444 6.92 9.62 -7.89
C TYR A 444 7.18 9.68 -9.39
N ARG A 445 7.32 10.88 -10.00
CA ARG A 445 7.64 11.05 -11.43
C ARG A 445 9.03 10.53 -11.77
N SER A 446 10.03 10.67 -10.89
CA SER A 446 11.38 10.16 -11.12
C SER A 446 11.42 8.64 -11.32
N LEU A 447 10.48 7.91 -10.70
CA LEU A 447 10.30 6.46 -10.92
C LEU A 447 10.02 6.11 -12.39
N PHE A 448 9.45 7.02 -13.20
CA PHE A 448 9.03 6.74 -14.58
C PHE A 448 9.78 7.52 -15.66
N ARG A 449 10.58 8.55 -15.28
CA ARG A 449 11.35 9.36 -16.25
C ARG A 449 12.39 8.54 -17.03
N SER A 450 12.91 7.43 -16.50
CA SER A 450 13.92 6.60 -17.18
C SER A 450 13.39 5.83 -18.41
N GLN A 451 12.07 5.66 -18.58
CA GLN A 451 11.52 4.90 -19.71
C GLN A 451 11.63 5.61 -21.07
N THR A 452 11.82 6.94 -21.08
CA THR A 452 11.86 7.72 -22.34
C THR A 452 13.26 7.82 -22.93
N GLU A 453 14.32 7.72 -22.11
CA GLU A 453 15.71 7.74 -22.57
C GLU A 453 16.25 6.32 -22.88
N GLU A 454 15.78 5.28 -22.18
CA GLU A 454 16.20 3.89 -22.40
C GLU A 454 15.64 3.24 -23.69
N LYS A 455 14.69 3.89 -24.40
CA LYS A 455 14.23 3.37 -25.70
C LYS A 455 15.22 3.60 -26.86
N ASN A 456 16.28 4.38 -26.64
CA ASN A 456 17.34 4.62 -27.63
C ASN A 456 18.73 4.11 -27.18
N GLY A 457 18.86 3.58 -25.97
CA GLY A 457 20.06 2.89 -25.50
C GLY A 457 19.88 1.38 -25.62
N GLU A 458 20.94 0.68 -26.00
CA GLU A 458 21.01 -0.79 -25.90
C GLU A 458 20.48 -1.26 -24.54
N ASN A 459 19.79 -2.42 -24.52
CA ASN A 459 19.35 -3.08 -23.28
C ASN A 459 20.39 -2.89 -22.18
N PRO A 460 20.08 -2.27 -21.03
CA PRO A 460 20.87 -2.48 -19.84
C PRO A 460 20.51 -3.88 -19.34
N SER A 461 21.01 -4.90 -20.05
CA SER A 461 21.20 -6.24 -19.53
C SER A 461 22.52 -6.35 -18.77
N GLU A 462 23.16 -5.22 -18.46
CA GLU A 462 24.26 -5.20 -17.52
C GLU A 462 23.68 -5.44 -16.12
N GLU A 463 23.82 -6.71 -15.71
CA GLU A 463 23.76 -7.15 -14.34
C GLU A 463 24.39 -6.07 -13.46
N VAL A 464 23.60 -5.39 -12.61
CA VAL A 464 24.18 -4.81 -11.40
C VAL A 464 24.73 -6.02 -10.64
N PRO A 465 26.05 -6.18 -10.53
CA PRO A 465 26.58 -7.29 -9.75
C PRO A 465 26.17 -6.97 -8.32
N PHE A 466 25.27 -7.78 -7.75
CA PHE A 466 25.00 -7.78 -6.31
C PHE A 466 26.31 -8.17 -5.61
N ALA A 467 27.20 -7.19 -5.45
CA ALA A 467 28.43 -7.30 -4.71
C ALA A 467 28.06 -7.33 -3.23
N PHE A 468 28.36 -8.46 -2.60
CA PHE A 468 28.24 -8.79 -1.17
C PHE A 468 27.81 -7.63 -0.25
N LEU A 469 26.52 -7.64 0.10
CA LEU A 469 25.82 -6.67 0.93
C LEU A 469 26.07 -6.89 2.43
N SER A 470 27.34 -6.87 2.86
CA SER A 470 27.64 -7.02 4.29
C SER A 470 27.12 -5.83 5.10
N GLU A 471 27.14 -4.61 4.54
CA GLU A 471 26.53 -3.40 5.09
C GLU A 471 26.03 -2.54 3.93
N LEU A 472 24.72 -2.51 3.67
CA LEU A 472 24.15 -1.53 2.74
C LEU A 472 24.24 -0.17 3.43
N ASP A 473 24.87 0.81 2.79
CA ASP A 473 24.73 2.21 3.20
C ASP A 473 23.32 2.73 2.85
N SER A 474 22.99 3.92 3.34
CA SER A 474 21.68 4.53 3.11
C SER A 474 21.40 4.79 1.62
N GLU A 475 22.42 5.12 0.83
CA GLU A 475 22.27 5.43 -0.59
C GLU A 475 21.87 4.18 -1.39
N HIS A 476 22.53 3.05 -1.16
CA HIS A 476 22.17 1.79 -1.84
C HIS A 476 20.80 1.26 -1.43
N ILE A 477 20.36 1.49 -0.18
CA ILE A 477 19.00 1.13 0.25
C ILE A 477 17.97 1.93 -0.54
N GLU A 478 18.19 3.23 -0.70
CA GLU A 478 17.28 4.10 -1.45
C GLU A 478 17.20 3.68 -2.94
N GLU A 479 18.32 3.34 -3.58
CA GLU A 479 18.34 2.87 -4.97
C GLU A 479 17.50 1.58 -5.15
N ILE A 480 17.70 0.59 -4.28
CA ILE A 480 16.94 -0.68 -4.32
C ILE A 480 15.45 -0.42 -4.05
N GLN A 481 15.14 0.47 -3.10
CA GLN A 481 13.75 0.86 -2.79
C GLN A 481 13.08 1.50 -4.01
N GLU A 482 13.76 2.42 -4.69
CA GLU A 482 13.25 3.03 -5.91
C GLU A 482 13.02 1.98 -7.01
N GLU A 483 13.99 1.11 -7.29
CA GLU A 483 13.84 0.08 -8.33
C GLU A 483 12.64 -0.85 -8.05
N ASN A 484 12.45 -1.22 -6.79
CA ASN A 484 11.34 -2.05 -6.36
C ASN A 484 10.00 -1.30 -6.46
N LEU A 485 9.93 -0.01 -6.12
CA LEU A 485 8.73 0.81 -6.31
C LEU A 485 8.42 1.00 -7.81
N ARG A 486 9.44 1.26 -8.64
CA ARG A 486 9.31 1.29 -10.10
C ARG A 486 8.65 0.00 -10.57
N SER A 487 9.17 -1.14 -10.13
CA SER A 487 8.65 -2.46 -10.47
C SER A 487 7.23 -2.71 -9.94
N MET A 488 6.90 -2.19 -8.76
CA MET A 488 5.56 -2.27 -8.17
C MET A 488 4.52 -1.51 -9.00
N PHE A 489 4.87 -0.32 -9.49
CA PHE A 489 3.98 0.55 -10.26
C PHE A 489 4.09 0.37 -11.78
N ARG A 490 4.93 -0.56 -12.29
CA ARG A 490 5.08 -0.86 -13.73
C ARG A 490 3.73 -1.13 -14.40
N GLY A 491 3.48 -0.47 -15.55
CA GLY A 491 2.25 -0.64 -16.34
C GLY A 491 1.09 0.27 -15.92
N ASN A 492 1.32 1.18 -14.96
CA ASN A 492 0.40 2.25 -14.57
C ASN A 492 0.92 3.63 -14.96
N ASP A 493 1.56 3.74 -16.12
CA ASP A 493 2.19 4.98 -16.60
C ASP A 493 1.19 6.15 -16.78
N ASN A 494 -0.12 5.86 -16.72
CA ASN A 494 -1.21 6.85 -16.83
C ASN A 494 -1.95 7.15 -15.51
N GLY A 495 -1.53 6.58 -14.37
CA GLY A 495 -2.16 6.84 -13.07
C GLY A 495 -1.44 7.94 -12.30
N GLN A 496 -2.19 8.97 -11.85
CA GLN A 496 -1.64 10.01 -10.98
C GLN A 496 -1.61 9.52 -9.52
N ALA A 497 -0.46 9.67 -8.88
CA ALA A 497 -0.38 9.59 -7.42
C ALA A 497 -0.73 10.98 -6.85
N LEU A 498 -1.56 11.02 -5.81
CA LEU A 498 -2.12 12.25 -5.26
C LEU A 498 -1.82 12.34 -3.76
N VAL A 499 -1.67 13.57 -3.28
CA VAL A 499 -1.57 13.90 -1.85
C VAL A 499 -2.71 14.84 -1.51
N LEU A 500 -3.63 14.41 -0.65
CA LEU A 500 -4.85 15.15 -0.34
C LEU A 500 -4.82 15.65 1.11
N PRO A 501 -4.81 16.97 1.34
CA PRO A 501 -5.02 17.53 2.68
C PRO A 501 -6.48 17.35 3.09
N ILE A 502 -6.75 16.53 4.11
CA ILE A 502 -8.04 16.50 4.80
C ILE A 502 -7.88 17.19 6.15
N HIS A 503 -7.52 18.47 6.01
CA HIS A 503 -6.95 19.34 7.02
C HIS A 503 -7.76 19.40 8.32
N PHE A 504 -7.06 19.50 9.46
CA PHE A 504 -7.68 19.82 10.74
C PHE A 504 -6.69 20.43 11.75
N GLY A 505 -6.48 21.74 11.71
CA GLY A 505 -5.57 22.42 12.64
C GLY A 505 -4.09 22.17 12.30
N ARG A 506 -3.21 22.24 13.31
CA ARG A 506 -1.75 22.11 13.10
C ARG A 506 -1.30 20.66 12.83
N GLN A 507 -1.95 19.68 13.45
CA GLN A 507 -1.78 18.26 13.10
C GLN A 507 -2.68 17.93 11.92
N GLN A 508 -2.11 17.92 10.73
CA GLN A 508 -2.86 17.74 9.49
C GLN A 508 -2.98 16.25 9.14
N LEU A 509 -4.21 15.81 8.84
CA LEU A 509 -4.46 14.52 8.22
C LEU A 509 -4.28 14.66 6.70
N ILE A 510 -3.38 13.86 6.15
CA ILE A 510 -3.09 13.78 4.73
C ILE A 510 -3.38 12.38 4.23
N ILE A 511 -3.86 12.30 2.99
CA ILE A 511 -4.03 11.04 2.28
C ILE A 511 -3.01 10.95 1.15
N PHE A 512 -2.19 9.90 1.15
CA PHE A 512 -1.44 9.47 0.00
C PHE A 512 -2.28 8.48 -0.81
N VAL A 513 -2.61 8.84 -2.05
CA VAL A 513 -3.34 7.99 -2.99
C VAL A 513 -2.39 7.55 -4.08
N PHE A 514 -2.08 6.27 -4.11
CA PHE A 514 -1.28 5.64 -5.16
C PHE A 514 -2.18 5.19 -6.33
N PRO A 515 -1.67 5.11 -7.56
CA PRO A 515 -2.46 4.53 -8.65
C PRO A 515 -2.77 3.06 -8.39
N GLY A 516 -3.89 2.60 -8.94
CA GLY A 516 -4.38 1.25 -8.72
C GLY A 516 -3.43 0.18 -9.27
N LEU A 517 -2.83 -0.61 -8.39
CA LEU A 517 -1.86 -1.66 -8.72
C LEU A 517 -2.50 -2.86 -9.44
N ASN A 518 -1.67 -3.67 -10.12
CA ASN A 518 -2.10 -4.97 -10.67
C ASN A 518 -2.70 -5.84 -9.54
N ASP A 519 -3.83 -6.49 -9.80
CA ASP A 519 -4.55 -7.36 -8.85
C ASP A 519 -3.66 -8.38 -8.13
N ASP A 520 -2.68 -8.96 -8.83
CA ASP A 520 -1.73 -9.91 -8.28
C ASP A 520 -0.80 -9.27 -7.24
N ILE A 521 -0.37 -8.04 -7.50
CA ILE A 521 0.52 -7.27 -6.62
C ILE A 521 -0.30 -6.74 -5.43
N GLN A 522 -1.49 -6.19 -5.69
CA GLN A 522 -2.38 -5.68 -4.64
C GLN A 522 -2.76 -6.76 -3.62
N LYS A 523 -3.20 -7.93 -4.08
CA LYS A 523 -3.56 -9.04 -3.17
C LYS A 523 -2.42 -9.48 -2.29
N ARG A 524 -1.17 -9.25 -2.70
CA ARG A 524 0.03 -9.58 -1.91
C ARG A 524 0.40 -8.44 -0.98
N LEU A 525 0.31 -7.19 -1.44
CA LEU A 525 0.54 -6.00 -0.61
C LEU A 525 -0.36 -5.95 0.61
N ASP A 526 -1.61 -6.38 0.49
CA ASP A 526 -2.54 -6.37 1.61
C ASP A 526 -2.12 -7.31 2.76
N VAL A 527 -1.15 -8.21 2.51
CA VAL A 527 -0.73 -9.28 3.43
C VAL A 527 0.78 -9.31 3.66
N ASN A 528 1.57 -8.58 2.86
CA ASN A 528 3.02 -8.69 2.83
C ASN A 528 3.67 -7.50 3.54
N TRP A 529 4.26 -7.80 4.71
CA TRP A 529 4.95 -6.83 5.55
C TRP A 529 6.09 -6.08 4.83
N TYR A 530 6.86 -6.79 4.00
CA TYR A 530 8.02 -6.23 3.30
C TYR A 530 7.62 -5.07 2.40
N SER A 531 6.55 -5.22 1.63
CA SER A 531 6.12 -4.23 0.66
C SER A 531 5.32 -3.08 1.29
N THR A 532 4.57 -3.35 2.36
CA THR A 532 3.95 -2.29 3.16
C THR A 532 5.02 -1.41 3.80
N CYS A 533 6.02 -2.00 4.44
CA CYS A 533 7.12 -1.23 5.03
C CYS A 533 8.00 -0.52 4.00
N GLN A 534 8.07 -1.05 2.77
CA GLN A 534 8.72 -0.36 1.67
C GLN A 534 8.00 0.94 1.29
N ILE A 535 6.67 0.88 1.10
CA ILE A 535 5.85 2.06 0.80
C ILE A 535 6.01 3.08 1.93
N LEU A 536 6.03 2.62 3.18
CA LEU A 536 6.16 3.48 4.34
C LEU A 536 7.54 4.10 4.47
N SER A 537 8.61 3.32 4.29
CA SER A 537 9.99 3.85 4.27
C SER A 537 10.16 4.90 3.17
N TRP A 538 9.50 4.71 2.03
CA TRP A 538 9.50 5.71 0.98
C TRP A 538 8.66 6.93 1.35
N LEU A 539 7.47 6.75 1.92
CA LEU A 539 6.63 7.87 2.38
C LEU A 539 7.30 8.69 3.48
N THR A 540 7.99 8.07 4.44
CA THR A 540 8.74 8.79 5.47
C THR A 540 9.89 9.58 4.88
N SER A 541 10.55 9.08 3.84
CA SER A 541 11.59 9.82 3.09
C SER A 541 11.05 11.04 2.33
N VAL A 542 9.75 11.04 1.98
CA VAL A 542 9.08 12.13 1.23
C VAL A 542 8.44 13.16 2.15
N GLY A 543 7.68 12.69 3.14
CA GLY A 543 6.84 13.50 4.02
C GLY A 543 7.50 13.94 5.32
N GLY A 544 8.55 13.24 5.77
CA GLY A 544 9.57 13.74 6.70
C GLY A 544 9.13 14.25 8.08
N LYS A 545 7.88 14.03 8.53
CA LYS A 545 7.42 14.48 9.86
C LYS A 545 6.96 13.30 10.71
N GLU A 546 7.18 13.41 12.01
CA GLU A 546 6.74 12.43 12.99
C GLU A 546 5.21 12.39 13.08
N GLY A 547 4.69 11.18 13.25
CA GLY A 547 3.27 10.93 13.46
C GLY A 547 2.78 9.62 12.86
N PRO A 548 1.53 9.24 13.12
CA PRO A 548 1.04 7.92 12.76
C PRO A 548 0.75 7.78 11.27
N TYR A 549 1.10 6.62 10.71
CA TYR A 549 0.71 6.19 9.36
C TYR A 549 -0.32 5.07 9.45
N TYR A 550 -1.34 5.09 8.60
CA TYR A 550 -2.41 4.08 8.57
C TYR A 550 -2.50 3.46 7.19
N TYR A 551 -2.31 2.15 7.12
CA TYR A 551 -2.45 1.36 5.90
C TYR A 551 -3.45 0.23 6.13
N LEU A 552 -4.46 0.12 5.26
CA LEU A 552 -5.61 -0.77 5.48
C LEU A 552 -6.29 -0.56 6.85
N SER A 553 -6.21 0.65 7.38
CA SER A 553 -6.77 1.05 8.67
C SER A 553 -7.24 2.49 8.58
N LEU A 554 -8.18 2.85 9.44
CA LEU A 554 -8.63 4.23 9.56
C LEU A 554 -7.95 4.91 10.75
N PRO A 555 -7.76 6.24 10.71
CA PRO A 555 -7.23 6.97 11.85
C PRO A 555 -8.10 6.82 13.11
N ARG A 556 -7.49 6.89 14.30
CA ARG A 556 -8.21 6.83 15.59
C ARG A 556 -7.69 7.89 16.57
N PRO A 557 -8.55 8.47 17.42
CA PRO A 557 -8.14 9.53 18.36
C PRO A 557 -7.01 9.09 19.28
N GLU A 558 -7.11 7.88 19.85
CA GLU A 558 -6.13 7.34 20.80
C GLU A 558 -4.71 7.28 20.23
N GLN A 559 -4.58 7.02 18.93
CA GLN A 559 -3.30 6.85 18.24
C GLN A 559 -2.65 8.19 17.90
N VAL A 560 -3.44 9.14 17.39
CA VAL A 560 -2.97 10.48 17.05
C VAL A 560 -2.58 11.28 18.29
N LEU A 561 -3.37 11.17 19.35
CA LEU A 561 -3.08 11.80 20.64
C LEU A 561 -1.86 11.16 21.35
N LYS A 562 -1.47 9.94 20.96
CA LYS A 562 -0.15 9.30 21.13
C LYS A 562 1.01 10.30 20.93
N ASN A 563 0.93 11.10 19.86
CA ASN A 563 2.04 11.87 19.29
C ASN A 563 3.34 11.06 19.20
N ARG A 564 3.24 9.83 18.70
CA ARG A 564 4.35 8.90 18.46
C ARG A 564 4.39 8.50 16.99
N SER A 565 5.58 8.26 16.48
CA SER A 565 5.80 7.65 15.16
C SER A 565 5.39 6.18 15.20
N ILE A 566 4.12 5.93 14.93
CA ILE A 566 3.58 4.57 14.84
C ILE A 566 3.06 4.28 13.44
N LEU A 567 3.07 3.01 13.11
CA LEU A 567 2.48 2.45 11.91
C LEU A 567 1.31 1.58 12.31
N VAL A 568 0.13 1.85 11.76
CA VAL A 568 -1.08 1.07 11.98
C VAL A 568 -1.42 0.30 10.72
N ILE A 569 -1.36 -1.03 10.80
CA ILE A 569 -1.69 -1.93 9.69
C ILE A 569 -2.75 -2.93 10.16
N ASN A 570 -3.88 -3.01 9.45
CA ASN A 570 -5.01 -3.86 9.84
C ASN A 570 -5.37 -3.71 11.33
N ASP A 571 -5.42 -2.47 11.81
CA ASP A 571 -5.68 -2.06 13.20
C ASP A 571 -4.64 -2.51 14.24
N GLN A 572 -3.48 -3.02 13.81
CA GLN A 572 -2.35 -3.36 14.68
C GLN A 572 -1.31 -2.23 14.69
N GLU A 573 -0.89 -1.80 15.88
CA GLU A 573 0.13 -0.76 16.06
C GLU A 573 1.54 -1.36 16.05
N TYR A 574 2.41 -0.71 15.29
CA TYR A 574 3.84 -1.00 15.21
C TYR A 574 4.61 0.30 15.41
N ASP A 575 5.79 0.20 15.99
CA ASP A 575 6.72 1.32 16.02
C ASP A 575 7.29 1.55 14.61
N THR A 576 7.29 2.80 14.12
CA THR A 576 7.69 3.10 12.74
C THR A 576 9.17 2.78 12.50
N ASP A 577 10.05 3.09 13.45
CA ASP A 577 11.48 2.81 13.33
C ASP A 577 11.74 1.30 13.30
N THR A 578 11.03 0.55 14.13
CA THR A 578 11.02 -0.91 14.13
C THR A 578 10.53 -1.46 12.77
N ALA A 579 9.46 -0.91 12.20
CA ALA A 579 8.96 -1.34 10.89
C ALA A 579 9.97 -1.07 9.74
N ILE A 580 10.61 0.11 9.75
CA ILE A 580 11.65 0.48 8.77
C ILE A 580 12.89 -0.40 8.94
N HIS A 581 13.35 -0.62 10.18
CA HIS A 581 14.50 -1.47 10.43
C HIS A 581 14.23 -2.93 10.00
N LEU A 582 13.02 -3.44 10.26
CA LEU A 582 12.59 -4.75 9.79
C LEU A 582 12.57 -4.83 8.25
N HIS A 583 12.10 -3.78 7.57
CA HIS A 583 12.18 -3.69 6.11
C HIS A 583 13.63 -3.74 5.59
N ASN A 584 14.54 -3.00 6.22
CA ASN A 584 15.95 -2.99 5.85
C ASN A 584 16.59 -4.39 6.03
N LEU A 585 16.21 -5.13 7.08
CA LEU A 585 16.64 -6.52 7.24
C LEU A 585 16.11 -7.41 6.11
N TYR A 586 14.84 -7.27 5.73
CA TYR A 586 14.28 -8.01 4.59
C TYR A 586 14.97 -7.65 3.26
N LEU A 587 15.32 -6.39 3.02
CA LEU A 587 16.09 -5.97 1.84
C LEU A 587 17.47 -6.64 1.76
N GLN A 588 18.08 -6.93 2.90
CA GLN A 588 19.38 -7.60 2.95
C GLN A 588 19.26 -9.12 2.84
N VAL A 589 18.21 -9.72 3.40
CA VAL A 589 18.02 -11.18 3.45
C VAL A 589 17.38 -11.73 2.17
N VAL A 590 16.33 -11.07 1.65
CA VAL A 590 15.51 -11.61 0.56
C VAL A 590 16.30 -11.82 -0.74
N PRO A 591 17.14 -10.86 -1.20
CA PRO A 591 17.96 -11.06 -2.40
C PRO A 591 18.88 -12.27 -2.28
N GLU A 592 19.56 -12.41 -1.14
CA GLU A 592 20.47 -13.53 -0.84
C GLU A 592 19.74 -14.89 -0.82
N LEU A 593 18.45 -14.92 -0.46
CA LEU A 593 17.67 -16.16 -0.49
C LEU A 593 16.99 -16.44 -1.85
N SER A 594 16.95 -15.45 -2.75
CA SER A 594 16.25 -15.54 -4.03
C SER A 594 17.15 -16.04 -5.16
N LYS A 595 16.62 -16.92 -6.03
CA LYS A 595 17.36 -17.49 -7.18
C LYS A 595 17.31 -16.63 -8.45
N SER A 596 16.49 -15.59 -8.51
CA SER A 596 16.08 -14.98 -9.78
C SER A 596 16.78 -13.64 -10.03
N ARG A 597 17.62 -13.61 -11.08
CA ARG A 597 18.29 -12.41 -11.64
C ARG A 597 17.53 -11.76 -12.80
N ALA A 598 16.23 -12.02 -12.97
CA ALA A 598 15.49 -11.68 -14.19
C ALA A 598 14.41 -10.59 -13.98
N LYS A 599 13.91 -10.04 -15.11
CA LYS A 599 12.91 -8.95 -15.28
C LYS A 599 11.68 -8.93 -14.33
N ASP A 600 11.33 -10.06 -13.71
CA ASP A 600 10.25 -10.21 -12.71
C ASP A 600 10.76 -10.21 -11.25
N GLY A 601 11.99 -9.73 -11.01
CA GLY A 601 12.72 -9.80 -9.74
C GLY A 601 11.90 -9.37 -8.53
N PHE A 602 11.17 -8.26 -8.62
CA PHE A 602 10.33 -7.76 -7.53
C PHE A 602 9.20 -8.73 -7.12
N LYS A 603 8.49 -9.34 -8.07
CA LYS A 603 7.42 -10.32 -7.75
C LYS A 603 8.00 -11.53 -7.02
N TYR A 604 9.19 -11.98 -7.41
CA TYR A 604 9.89 -13.06 -6.72
C TYR A 604 10.40 -12.65 -5.33
N GLN A 605 10.91 -11.43 -5.18
CA GLN A 605 11.30 -10.88 -3.89
C GLN A 605 10.10 -10.78 -2.95
N MET A 606 8.95 -10.30 -3.41
CA MET A 606 7.71 -10.30 -2.60
C MET A 606 7.33 -11.71 -2.14
N ILE A 607 7.30 -12.69 -3.06
CA ILE A 607 6.99 -14.09 -2.72
C ILE A 607 8.01 -14.66 -1.72
N MET A 608 9.29 -14.31 -1.89
CA MET A 608 10.34 -14.75 -0.99
C MET A 608 10.19 -14.09 0.38
N ALA A 609 9.90 -12.79 0.46
CA ALA A 609 9.63 -12.09 1.70
C ALA A 609 8.45 -12.70 2.47
N GLU A 610 7.32 -12.98 1.81
CA GLU A 610 6.17 -13.69 2.41
C GLU A 610 6.59 -15.07 2.98
N ARG A 611 7.47 -15.77 2.26
CA ARG A 611 7.96 -17.08 2.66
C ARG A 611 8.96 -17.00 3.81
N VAL A 612 9.80 -15.96 3.84
CA VAL A 612 10.72 -15.68 4.94
C VAL A 612 9.89 -15.35 6.16
N GLN A 613 8.96 -14.39 6.11
CA GLN A 613 8.07 -14.03 7.22
C GLN A 613 7.38 -15.25 7.87
N ARG A 614 6.91 -16.21 7.06
CA ARG A 614 6.27 -17.43 7.58
C ARG A 614 7.23 -18.45 8.16
N GLU A 615 8.43 -18.58 7.59
CA GLU A 615 9.36 -19.65 7.91
C GLU A 615 10.83 -19.26 7.62
N PRO A 616 11.42 -18.30 8.37
CA PRO A 616 12.69 -17.69 7.97
C PRO A 616 13.83 -18.70 7.88
N LEU A 617 13.97 -19.54 8.92
CA LEU A 617 15.01 -20.57 9.00
C LEU A 617 14.80 -21.73 8.02
N GLY A 618 13.56 -22.02 7.64
CA GLY A 618 13.26 -23.02 6.61
C GLY A 618 13.69 -22.55 5.23
N ARG A 619 13.46 -21.26 4.91
CA ARG A 619 13.92 -20.68 3.64
C ARG A 619 15.43 -20.54 3.56
N PHE A 620 16.07 -20.18 4.66
CA PHE A 620 17.52 -20.23 4.77
C PHE A 620 18.06 -21.65 4.53
N SER A 621 17.43 -22.67 5.12
CA SER A 621 17.77 -24.07 4.87
C SER A 621 17.64 -24.47 3.40
N ASP A 622 16.57 -24.05 2.72
CA ASP A 622 16.38 -24.29 1.29
C ASP A 622 17.47 -23.59 0.45
N ALA A 623 17.86 -22.37 0.80
CA ALA A 623 18.94 -21.64 0.12
C ALA A 623 20.30 -22.36 0.27
N ILE A 624 20.66 -22.78 1.49
CA ILE A 624 21.89 -23.57 1.73
C ILE A 624 21.85 -24.86 0.89
N ARG A 625 20.72 -25.59 0.89
CA ARG A 625 20.58 -26.85 0.14
C ARG A 625 20.81 -26.65 -1.35
N ASN A 626 20.23 -25.59 -1.92
CA ASN A 626 20.39 -25.27 -3.32
C ASN A 626 21.86 -24.94 -3.68
N TRP A 627 22.59 -24.24 -2.81
CA TRP A 627 23.97 -23.84 -3.12
C TRP A 627 24.99 -24.95 -2.91
N MET A 628 24.76 -25.86 -1.95
CA MET A 628 25.55 -27.08 -1.82
C MET A 628 25.47 -27.92 -3.10
N GLN A 629 24.30 -27.98 -3.74
CA GLN A 629 24.13 -28.68 -5.03
C GLN A 629 24.90 -28.02 -6.18
N GLU A 630 25.12 -26.70 -6.14
CA GLU A 630 25.83 -25.95 -7.18
C GLU A 630 27.36 -26.01 -7.06
N LYS A 631 27.93 -26.65 -6.03
CA LYS A 631 29.40 -26.71 -5.75
C LYS A 631 30.08 -25.33 -5.61
N LYS A 632 29.34 -24.28 -5.27
CA LYS A 632 29.86 -22.90 -5.13
C LYS A 632 30.01 -22.45 -3.67
N PHE A 633 30.38 -23.34 -2.75
CA PHE A 633 30.40 -23.08 -1.31
C PHE A 633 31.79 -22.66 -0.79
N SER A 634 32.26 -21.48 -1.20
CA SER A 634 33.57 -20.91 -0.79
C SER A 634 33.55 -20.33 0.63
N ALA A 635 34.72 -20.17 1.28
CA ALA A 635 34.84 -19.55 2.61
C ALA A 635 34.16 -18.17 2.70
N LYS A 636 34.43 -17.27 1.74
CA LYS A 636 33.76 -15.96 1.65
C LYS A 636 32.22 -16.03 1.67
N ARG A 637 31.63 -17.11 1.14
CA ARG A 637 30.17 -17.30 1.12
C ARG A 637 29.64 -17.85 2.44
N GLN A 638 30.46 -18.56 3.21
CA GLN A 638 30.10 -19.04 4.55
C GLN A 638 29.90 -17.85 5.49
N ASP A 639 30.81 -16.88 5.47
CA ASP A 639 30.75 -15.67 6.30
C ASP A 639 29.48 -14.85 6.00
N THR A 640 29.13 -14.73 4.71
CA THR A 640 27.92 -14.01 4.29
C THR A 640 26.65 -14.72 4.71
N PHE A 641 26.60 -16.04 4.62
CA PHE A 641 25.46 -16.78 5.14
C PHE A 641 25.33 -16.67 6.65
N PHE A 642 26.45 -16.65 7.37
CA PHE A 642 26.42 -16.42 8.81
C PHE A 642 25.85 -15.03 9.14
N ALA A 643 26.25 -14.00 8.38
CA ALA A 643 25.67 -12.66 8.49
C ALA A 643 24.16 -12.65 8.13
N VAL A 644 23.74 -13.34 7.07
CA VAL A 644 22.31 -13.48 6.71
C VAL A 644 21.54 -14.22 7.79
N TYR A 645 22.13 -15.23 8.41
CA TYR A 645 21.53 -15.94 9.54
C TYR A 645 21.34 -15.04 10.76
N GLY A 646 22.33 -14.21 11.09
CA GLY A 646 22.21 -13.17 12.12
C GLY A 646 21.04 -12.22 11.84
N LYS A 647 20.95 -11.71 10.61
CA LYS A 647 19.84 -10.82 10.17
C LYS A 647 18.47 -11.51 10.22
N ILE A 648 18.39 -12.81 9.89
CA ILE A 648 17.16 -13.61 10.04
C ILE A 648 16.73 -13.71 11.50
N HIS A 649 17.69 -13.79 12.42
CA HIS A 649 17.39 -13.76 13.84
C HIS A 649 16.87 -12.39 14.27
N ASP A 650 17.49 -11.30 13.83
CA ASP A 650 16.98 -9.95 14.10
C ASP A 650 15.55 -9.75 13.57
N ILE A 651 15.22 -10.29 12.39
CA ILE A 651 13.84 -10.33 11.85
C ILE A 651 12.91 -11.04 12.83
N LEU A 652 13.30 -12.22 13.30
CA LEU A 652 12.51 -13.01 14.24
C LEU A 652 12.36 -12.32 15.60
N ASP A 653 13.34 -11.54 16.05
CA ASP A 653 13.30 -10.74 17.27
C ASP A 653 12.25 -9.65 17.20
N MET A 654 12.28 -8.90 16.10
CA MET A 654 11.41 -7.76 15.90
C MET A 654 9.96 -8.15 15.64
N GLU A 655 9.70 -9.29 14.98
CA GLU A 655 8.34 -9.81 14.80
C GLU A 655 7.74 -10.40 16.09
N GLY A 656 8.40 -10.25 17.24
CA GLY A 656 7.95 -10.77 18.53
C GLY A 656 8.05 -12.30 18.63
N LEU A 657 8.65 -12.96 17.65
CA LEU A 657 8.85 -14.42 17.62
C LEU A 657 10.02 -14.86 18.52
N TYR A 658 10.86 -13.95 19.01
CA TYR A 658 12.11 -14.30 19.73
C TYR A 658 12.12 -13.98 21.23
N MET A 659 10.98 -13.68 21.81
CA MET A 659 10.82 -13.65 23.27
C MET A 659 9.91 -14.77 23.80
N SER A 660 9.57 -15.77 22.97
CA SER A 660 8.98 -17.00 23.49
C SER A 660 10.08 -17.89 24.08
N GLU A 661 9.91 -18.30 25.33
CA GLU A 661 10.67 -19.38 25.99
C GLU A 661 10.88 -20.57 25.03
N GLU A 662 9.85 -20.86 24.24
CA GLU A 662 9.80 -21.94 23.25
C GLU A 662 10.92 -21.90 22.23
N LYS A 663 11.32 -20.72 21.75
CA LYS A 663 12.34 -20.63 20.71
C LYS A 663 13.74 -20.93 21.25
N LYS A 664 14.08 -20.43 22.44
CA LYS A 664 15.34 -20.76 23.12
C LYS A 664 15.46 -22.27 23.31
N ILE A 665 14.34 -22.91 23.68
CA ILE A 665 14.22 -24.36 23.75
C ILE A 665 14.51 -25.00 22.37
N LEU A 666 13.96 -24.50 21.26
CA LEU A 666 14.23 -25.11 19.94
C LEU A 666 15.70 -24.96 19.49
N ASP A 667 16.32 -23.81 19.77
CA ASP A 667 17.73 -23.55 19.47
C ASP A 667 18.64 -24.45 20.32
N GLU A 668 18.41 -24.50 21.63
CA GLU A 668 19.14 -25.37 22.57
C GLU A 668 18.91 -26.85 22.25
N PHE A 669 17.68 -27.27 21.93
CA PHE A 669 17.36 -28.63 21.46
C PHE A 669 18.23 -29.02 20.28
N SER A 670 18.35 -28.12 19.30
CA SER A 670 19.12 -28.35 18.09
C SER A 670 20.61 -28.47 18.40
N ASN A 671 21.15 -27.54 19.19
CA ASN A 671 22.56 -27.53 19.59
C ASN A 671 22.93 -28.78 20.39
N ARG A 672 22.09 -29.17 21.36
CA ARG A 672 22.27 -30.40 22.15
C ARG A 672 22.21 -31.64 21.28
N MET A 673 21.23 -31.72 20.37
CA MET A 673 21.11 -32.85 19.43
C MET A 673 22.36 -32.99 18.55
N PHE A 674 22.83 -31.89 17.95
CA PHE A 674 24.03 -31.91 17.12
C PHE A 674 25.28 -32.22 17.93
N PHE A 675 25.41 -31.66 19.13
CA PHE A 675 26.50 -31.97 20.06
C PHE A 675 26.54 -33.45 20.43
N THR A 676 25.39 -34.03 20.79
CA THR A 676 25.30 -35.47 21.09
C THR A 676 25.72 -36.29 19.87
N LEU A 677 25.25 -35.96 18.67
CA LEU A 677 25.63 -36.68 17.45
C LEU A 677 27.11 -36.54 17.09
N ASP A 678 27.73 -35.37 17.33
CA ASP A 678 29.16 -35.16 17.11
C ASP A 678 29.97 -35.94 18.15
N MET A 679 29.62 -35.86 19.43
CA MET A 679 30.29 -36.63 20.49
C MET A 679 30.29 -38.13 20.21
N LEU A 680 29.19 -38.66 19.68
CA LEU A 680 29.08 -40.07 19.27
C LEU A 680 29.87 -40.46 18.03
N GLY A 681 30.52 -39.50 17.36
CA GLY A 681 31.32 -39.75 16.17
C GLY A 681 30.51 -40.15 14.94
N ILE A 682 29.19 -39.91 14.97
CA ILE A 682 28.23 -40.22 13.90
C ILE A 682 28.29 -39.16 12.80
N LEU A 683 28.64 -37.93 13.17
CA LEU A 683 28.96 -36.86 12.24
C LEU A 683 30.41 -37.07 11.78
N THR A 684 30.61 -37.89 10.74
CA THR A 684 31.90 -38.48 10.35
C THR A 684 32.73 -37.66 9.36
N GLU A 685 32.21 -36.54 8.86
CA GLU A 685 32.90 -35.73 7.85
C GLU A 685 33.40 -34.42 8.47
N TYR A 686 34.64 -34.04 8.12
CA TYR A 686 35.19 -32.74 8.48
C TYR A 686 34.23 -31.64 7.99
N PRO A 687 33.90 -30.62 8.80
CA PRO A 687 32.97 -29.55 8.42
C PRO A 687 33.36 -28.76 7.17
N GLY A 688 34.59 -28.93 6.66
CA GLY A 688 35.09 -28.27 5.46
C GLY A 688 34.48 -28.75 4.15
N ASP A 689 33.76 -29.88 4.13
CA ASP A 689 33.26 -30.49 2.90
C ASP A 689 31.74 -30.68 2.92
N LEU A 690 31.00 -29.59 3.13
CA LEU A 690 29.54 -29.50 2.86
C LEU A 690 29.16 -29.84 1.39
N THR A 691 30.14 -30.15 0.54
CA THR A 691 29.99 -30.24 -0.91
C THR A 691 29.52 -31.60 -1.41
N ASN A 692 29.55 -32.68 -0.62
CA ASN A 692 29.39 -34.02 -1.20
C ASN A 692 28.28 -34.95 -0.68
N ARG A 693 27.54 -34.68 0.41
CA ARG A 693 26.24 -35.33 0.73
C ARG A 693 25.61 -34.76 2.02
N PRO A 694 24.33 -34.33 2.05
CA PRO A 694 23.64 -33.88 3.28
C PRO A 694 23.31 -35.01 4.30
N ASN A 695 23.99 -36.17 4.25
CA ASN A 695 23.38 -37.43 4.69
C ASN A 695 23.47 -37.74 6.20
N ALA A 696 24.19 -36.98 7.02
CA ALA A 696 24.28 -37.26 8.47
C ALA A 696 23.61 -36.16 9.32
N TYR A 697 23.93 -34.88 9.03
CA TYR A 697 23.39 -33.72 9.74
C TYR A 697 21.90 -33.47 9.47
N GLU A 698 21.34 -33.97 8.38
CA GLU A 698 19.87 -33.98 8.20
C GLU A 698 19.26 -35.34 8.54
N LYS A 699 19.91 -36.46 8.21
CA LYS A 699 19.32 -37.80 8.40
C LYS A 699 18.95 -38.10 9.84
N TRP A 700 19.92 -38.02 10.76
CA TRP A 700 19.68 -38.41 12.16
C TRP A 700 18.69 -37.47 12.86
N PRO A 701 18.80 -36.14 12.71
CA PRO A 701 17.77 -35.23 13.22
C PRO A 701 16.39 -35.46 12.60
N ARG A 702 16.28 -35.74 11.29
CA ARG A 702 14.99 -36.04 10.64
C ARG A 702 14.35 -37.33 11.17
N GLU A 703 15.15 -38.33 11.52
CA GLU A 703 14.64 -39.57 12.14
C GLU A 703 14.07 -39.34 13.54
N LEU A 704 14.56 -38.33 14.29
CA LEU A 704 14.01 -37.93 15.58
C LEU A 704 12.78 -37.03 15.44
N VAL A 705 12.90 -35.96 14.65
CA VAL A 705 11.87 -34.89 14.58
C VAL A 705 10.72 -35.26 13.64
N GLY A 706 10.99 -35.97 12.54
CA GLY A 706 10.00 -36.31 11.52
C GLY A 706 8.77 -37.07 12.06
N PRO A 707 8.96 -38.11 12.90
CA PRO A 707 7.84 -38.82 13.52
C PRO A 707 6.99 -37.96 14.47
N LEU A 708 7.56 -36.93 15.09
CA LEU A 708 6.87 -36.05 16.06
C LEU A 708 5.81 -35.15 15.43
N LYS A 709 5.84 -34.94 14.10
CA LYS A 709 4.82 -34.16 13.38
C LYS A 709 3.43 -34.81 13.37
N LYS A 710 3.34 -36.12 13.62
CA LYS A 710 2.06 -36.85 13.55
C LYS A 710 1.18 -36.48 14.75
N LYS A 711 -0.11 -36.28 14.50
CA LYS A 711 -1.10 -36.02 15.57
C LYS A 711 -1.09 -37.19 16.57
N GLY A 712 -0.84 -36.89 17.86
CA GLY A 712 -0.74 -37.90 18.92
C GLY A 712 0.62 -38.62 18.99
N ALA A 713 1.68 -38.07 18.39
CA ALA A 713 3.03 -38.62 18.53
C ALA A 713 3.48 -38.65 19.99
N ASN A 714 4.10 -39.76 20.39
CA ASN A 714 4.68 -39.94 21.72
C ASN A 714 6.20 -39.76 21.64
N MET A 715 6.72 -38.70 22.26
CA MET A 715 8.13 -38.37 22.15
C MET A 715 9.04 -39.43 22.78
N ARG A 716 8.59 -40.08 23.85
CA ARG A 716 9.34 -41.16 24.51
C ARG A 716 9.55 -42.36 23.58
N PHE A 717 8.50 -42.78 22.88
CA PHE A 717 8.61 -43.89 21.92
C PHE A 717 9.56 -43.53 20.76
N VAL A 718 9.44 -42.32 20.23
CA VAL A 718 10.29 -41.85 19.12
C VAL A 718 11.75 -41.72 19.56
N MET A 719 12.01 -41.17 20.76
CA MET A 719 13.35 -41.03 21.35
C MET A 719 14.03 -42.39 21.56
N GLU A 720 13.31 -43.38 22.10
CA GLU A 720 13.85 -44.73 22.29
C GLU A 720 14.23 -45.41 20.97
N GLN A 721 13.39 -45.28 19.95
CA GLN A 721 13.69 -45.81 18.61
C GLN A 721 14.90 -45.11 17.99
N TRP A 722 14.97 -43.79 18.11
CA TRP A 722 16.08 -42.99 17.61
C TRP A 722 17.40 -43.32 18.32
N LYS A 723 17.41 -43.35 19.66
CA LYS A 723 18.55 -43.70 20.51
C LYS A 723 19.14 -45.07 20.12
N ASN A 724 18.29 -46.08 19.98
CA ASN A 724 18.71 -47.42 19.57
C ASN A 724 19.35 -47.49 18.17
N ARG A 725 18.93 -46.61 17.25
CA ARG A 725 19.54 -46.52 15.90
C ARG A 725 20.86 -45.76 15.93
N VAL A 726 20.90 -44.65 16.66
CA VAL A 726 22.07 -43.79 16.86
C VAL A 726 23.19 -44.57 17.55
N ILE A 727 22.90 -45.32 18.63
CA ILE A 727 23.89 -46.17 19.31
C ILE A 727 24.44 -47.24 18.38
N ARG A 728 23.59 -47.93 17.61
CA ARG A 728 24.04 -48.95 16.63
C ARG A 728 24.96 -48.35 15.57
N ALA A 729 24.64 -47.16 15.07
CA ALA A 729 25.46 -46.45 14.09
C ALA A 729 26.81 -46.00 14.70
N ALA A 730 26.79 -45.46 15.93
CA ALA A 730 28.00 -45.10 16.65
C ALA A 730 28.90 -46.31 16.88
N LEU A 731 28.35 -47.45 17.31
CA LEU A 731 29.10 -48.70 17.54
C LEU A 731 29.69 -49.27 16.24
N ALA A 732 28.97 -49.17 15.12
CA ALA A 732 29.50 -49.57 13.82
C ALA A 732 30.71 -48.71 13.42
N SER A 733 30.62 -47.38 13.55
CA SER A 733 31.72 -46.42 13.30
C SER A 733 32.90 -46.60 14.28
N ALA A 734 32.60 -46.93 15.53
CA ALA A 734 33.56 -47.19 16.60
C ALA A 734 34.41 -48.46 16.39
N THR A 735 33.84 -49.48 15.75
CA THR A 735 34.54 -50.75 15.45
C THR A 735 35.73 -50.52 14.51
N GLU A 736 35.66 -49.49 13.65
CA GLU A 736 36.76 -49.04 12.80
C GLU A 736 37.79 -48.17 13.54
N ARG A 737 37.45 -47.60 14.72
CA ARG A 737 38.25 -46.58 15.44
C ARG A 737 38.89 -47.04 16.76
N ARG A 738 38.62 -48.26 17.24
CA ARG A 738 39.14 -48.81 18.52
C ARG A 738 38.94 -47.87 19.72
N ILE A 739 37.70 -47.43 19.97
CA ILE A 739 37.36 -46.65 21.17
C ILE A 739 37.42 -47.50 22.45
N SER A 740 37.73 -46.87 23.58
CA SER A 740 37.78 -47.54 24.89
C SER A 740 36.37 -47.76 25.48
N GLU A 741 36.25 -48.68 26.44
CA GLU A 741 35.00 -48.89 27.20
C GLU A 741 34.61 -47.63 28.00
N SER A 742 35.59 -46.84 28.44
CA SER A 742 35.35 -45.55 29.10
C SER A 742 34.76 -44.49 28.15
N GLU A 743 35.22 -44.43 26.90
CA GLU A 743 34.65 -43.55 25.86
C GLU A 743 33.22 -43.99 25.51
N ARG A 744 32.98 -45.30 25.43
CA ARG A 744 31.64 -45.87 25.20
C ARG A 744 30.65 -45.53 26.32
N GLN A 745 31.09 -45.58 27.58
CA GLN A 745 30.24 -45.20 28.71
C GLN A 745 29.91 -43.70 28.70
N SER A 746 30.89 -42.86 28.35
CA SER A 746 30.70 -41.41 28.18
C SER A 746 29.67 -41.09 27.10
N TYR A 747 29.66 -41.83 26.00
CA TYR A 747 28.68 -41.70 24.91
C TYR A 747 27.24 -41.99 25.36
N ILE A 748 27.04 -43.05 26.14
CA ILE A 748 25.72 -43.42 26.68
C ILE A 748 25.24 -42.35 27.66
N GLU A 749 26.14 -41.82 28.50
CA GLU A 749 25.83 -40.75 29.43
C GLU A 749 25.34 -39.47 28.72
N GLN A 750 25.99 -39.08 27.62
CA GLN A 750 25.58 -37.91 26.84
C GLN A 750 24.20 -38.07 26.19
N LEU A 751 23.87 -39.28 25.72
CA LEU A 751 22.53 -39.57 25.21
C LEU A 751 21.46 -39.45 26.30
N HIS A 752 21.73 -39.95 27.50
CA HIS A 752 20.80 -39.82 28.64
C HIS A 752 20.63 -38.37 29.08
N LYS A 753 21.69 -37.55 29.04
CA LYS A 753 21.60 -36.11 29.31
C LYS A 753 20.70 -35.40 28.30
N PHE A 754 20.87 -35.67 27.01
CA PHE A 754 20.02 -35.10 25.96
C PHE A 754 18.56 -35.57 26.07
N GLU A 755 18.36 -36.85 26.33
CA GLU A 755 17.04 -37.46 26.54
C GLU A 755 16.33 -36.85 27.76
N ALA A 756 17.02 -36.70 28.89
CA ALA A 756 16.47 -36.07 30.09
C ALA A 756 16.03 -34.63 29.85
N TRP A 757 16.85 -33.85 29.14
CA TRP A 757 16.53 -32.48 28.77
C TRP A 757 15.31 -32.41 27.84
N CYS A 758 15.26 -33.30 26.85
CA CYS A 758 14.16 -33.44 25.91
C CYS A 758 12.80 -33.67 26.61
N TRP A 759 12.78 -34.41 27.72
CA TRP A 759 11.55 -34.62 28.50
C TRP A 759 11.06 -33.37 29.24
N GLN A 760 11.96 -32.46 29.60
CA GLN A 760 11.57 -31.21 30.28
C GLN A 760 10.77 -30.28 29.35
N TYR A 761 10.95 -30.42 28.03
CA TYR A 761 10.38 -29.55 27.02
C TYR A 761 9.60 -30.28 25.92
N GLU A 762 9.06 -31.47 26.24
CA GLU A 762 8.37 -32.35 25.30
C GLU A 762 7.26 -31.61 24.51
N ASP A 763 6.38 -30.90 25.21
CA ASP A 763 5.26 -30.20 24.60
C ASP A 763 5.69 -29.18 23.54
N THR A 764 6.74 -28.41 23.84
CA THR A 764 7.31 -27.40 22.95
C THR A 764 7.92 -28.05 21.70
N ILE A 765 8.72 -29.11 21.89
CA ILE A 765 9.41 -29.80 20.79
C ILE A 765 8.40 -30.46 19.85
N VAL A 766 7.37 -31.11 20.40
CA VAL A 766 6.32 -31.78 19.61
C VAL A 766 5.47 -30.75 18.85
N ARG A 767 5.06 -29.66 19.52
CA ARG A 767 4.27 -28.56 18.91
C ARG A 767 4.99 -27.96 17.71
N HIS A 768 6.32 -27.79 17.81
CA HIS A 768 7.15 -27.13 16.79
C HIS A 768 7.95 -28.10 15.92
N ALA A 769 7.63 -29.40 15.93
CA ALA A 769 8.35 -30.41 15.16
C ALA A 769 8.42 -30.11 13.66
N ASN A 770 7.38 -29.50 13.07
CA ASN A 770 7.40 -29.10 11.67
C ASN A 770 8.43 -27.99 11.40
N HIS A 771 8.50 -26.97 12.26
CA HIS A 771 9.48 -25.90 12.16
C HIS A 771 10.92 -26.42 12.35
N LEU A 772 11.13 -27.28 13.34
CA LEU A 772 12.43 -27.95 13.54
C LEU A 772 12.86 -28.70 12.28
N LEU A 773 11.97 -29.50 11.70
CA LEU A 773 12.25 -30.34 10.52
C LEU A 773 12.66 -29.54 9.28
N THR A 774 12.06 -28.37 9.06
CA THR A 774 12.33 -27.51 7.91
C THR A 774 13.56 -26.63 8.12
N SER A 775 13.88 -26.28 9.38
CA SER A 775 15.02 -25.45 9.76
C SER A 775 16.31 -26.21 10.12
N LEU A 776 16.31 -27.55 10.08
CA LEU A 776 17.45 -28.38 10.49
C LEU A 776 18.77 -27.97 9.86
N LEU A 777 18.77 -27.65 8.56
CA LEU A 777 20.01 -27.36 7.86
C LEU A 777 20.57 -25.98 8.21
N ALA A 778 19.71 -24.98 8.42
CA ALA A 778 20.09 -23.68 8.98
C ALA A 778 20.76 -23.84 10.34
N ARG A 779 20.14 -24.63 11.22
CA ARG A 779 20.61 -24.88 12.58
C ARG A 779 21.92 -25.68 12.59
N ALA A 780 22.03 -26.69 11.72
CA ALA A 780 23.27 -27.44 11.52
C ALA A 780 24.41 -26.54 11.01
N PHE A 781 24.12 -25.67 10.05
CA PHE A 781 25.11 -24.73 9.50
C PHE A 781 25.69 -23.84 10.60
N VAL A 782 24.85 -23.30 11.48
CA VAL A 782 25.28 -22.39 12.57
C VAL A 782 26.05 -23.11 13.65
N TYR A 783 25.59 -24.30 14.04
CA TYR A 783 26.34 -25.19 14.92
C TYR A 783 27.76 -25.43 14.36
N LEU A 784 27.86 -25.84 13.09
CA LEU A 784 29.14 -26.18 12.46
C LEU A 784 30.05 -24.97 12.26
N TYR A 785 29.49 -23.85 11.80
CA TYR A 785 30.25 -22.62 11.59
C TYR A 785 30.84 -22.12 12.91
N THR A 786 30.03 -22.06 13.98
CA THR A 786 30.47 -21.59 15.30
C THR A 786 31.55 -22.51 15.87
N VAL A 787 31.31 -23.83 15.84
CA VAL A 787 32.26 -24.84 16.32
C VAL A 787 33.60 -24.72 15.61
N ARG A 788 33.57 -24.53 14.29
CA ARG A 788 34.77 -24.36 13.49
C ARG A 788 35.47 -23.04 13.75
N ALA A 789 34.74 -21.93 13.76
CA ALA A 789 35.32 -20.59 13.93
C ALA A 789 36.07 -20.46 15.26
N LEU A 790 35.51 -20.98 16.35
CA LEU A 790 36.17 -20.98 17.66
C LEU A 790 37.37 -21.94 17.71
N SER A 791 37.22 -23.14 17.13
CA SER A 791 38.33 -24.11 17.05
C SER A 791 39.50 -23.57 16.21
N GLU A 792 39.23 -22.98 15.04
CA GLU A 792 40.24 -22.40 14.16
C GLU A 792 40.89 -21.16 14.78
N TYR A 793 40.12 -20.32 15.48
CA TYR A 793 40.66 -19.17 16.23
C TYR A 793 41.66 -19.61 17.30
N TYR A 794 41.29 -20.60 18.12
CA TYR A 794 42.19 -21.18 19.13
C TYR A 794 43.47 -21.76 18.52
N LEU A 795 43.32 -22.51 17.42
CA LEU A 795 44.47 -23.09 16.70
C LEU A 795 45.41 -22.02 16.13
N GLN A 796 44.85 -20.92 15.62
CA GLN A 796 45.62 -19.83 15.07
C GLN A 796 46.34 -19.04 16.16
N LEU A 797 45.69 -18.82 17.30
CA LEU A 797 46.27 -18.16 18.47
C LEU A 797 47.50 -18.92 19.00
N HIS A 798 47.44 -20.25 18.96
CA HIS A 798 48.46 -21.15 19.51
C HIS A 798 49.28 -21.90 18.45
N LYS A 799 49.30 -21.41 17.20
CA LYS A 799 49.96 -22.09 16.08
C LYS A 799 51.46 -22.35 16.31
N ASP A 800 52.11 -21.46 17.07
CA ASP A 800 53.54 -21.48 17.39
C ASP A 800 53.83 -22.16 18.75
N HIS A 801 52.79 -22.67 19.43
CA HIS A 801 52.83 -23.27 20.77
C HIS A 801 52.23 -24.68 20.79
N PRO A 802 52.93 -25.72 20.28
CA PRO A 802 52.39 -27.08 20.16
C PRO A 802 51.95 -27.71 21.49
N GLU A 803 52.53 -27.28 22.61
CA GLU A 803 52.17 -27.66 23.98
C GLU A 803 50.74 -27.24 24.35
N MET A 804 50.26 -26.13 23.79
CA MET A 804 48.92 -25.60 23.96
C MET A 804 47.88 -26.40 23.15
N LEU A 805 48.32 -27.29 22.26
CA LEU A 805 47.48 -28.23 21.51
C LEU A 805 47.43 -29.62 22.16
N SER A 806 47.66 -29.72 23.48
CA SER A 806 47.36 -30.93 24.25
C SER A 806 45.90 -30.95 24.72
N LYS A 807 45.34 -32.14 25.01
CA LYS A 807 43.96 -32.24 25.50
C LYS A 807 43.80 -31.50 26.84
N GLU A 808 44.82 -31.57 27.67
CA GLU A 808 44.89 -30.97 29.00
C GLU A 808 44.97 -29.44 28.93
N ALA A 809 45.78 -28.88 28.02
CA ALA A 809 45.88 -27.44 27.82
C ALA A 809 44.59 -26.85 27.23
N VAL A 810 43.97 -27.55 26.26
CA VAL A 810 42.67 -27.12 25.69
C VAL A 810 41.60 -27.07 26.78
N LEU A 811 41.49 -28.09 27.64
CA LEU A 811 40.52 -28.10 28.74
C LEU A 811 40.70 -26.93 29.73
N GLN A 812 41.94 -26.48 29.95
CA GLN A 812 42.22 -25.44 30.93
C GLN A 812 42.07 -24.03 30.37
N ARG A 813 42.34 -23.82 29.09
CA ARG A 813 42.53 -22.47 28.53
C ARG A 813 41.60 -22.11 27.38
N PHE A 814 40.90 -23.08 26.79
CA PHE A 814 40.07 -22.82 25.61
C PHE A 814 39.02 -21.75 25.85
N GLU A 815 38.28 -21.81 26.95
CA GLU A 815 37.20 -20.86 27.23
C GLU A 815 37.70 -19.42 27.34
N GLU A 816 38.77 -19.19 28.10
CA GLU A 816 39.39 -17.86 28.27
C GLU A 816 39.96 -17.34 26.94
N ASP A 817 40.68 -18.20 26.22
CA ASP A 817 41.41 -17.81 25.00
C ASP A 817 40.46 -17.49 23.83
N VAL A 818 39.28 -18.12 23.76
CA VAL A 818 38.30 -17.88 22.66
C VAL A 818 37.18 -16.90 23.04
N GLU A 819 37.15 -16.39 24.28
CA GLU A 819 36.04 -15.56 24.78
C GLU A 819 35.76 -14.36 23.87
N GLN A 820 36.80 -13.64 23.46
CA GLN A 820 36.66 -12.49 22.58
C GLN A 820 35.98 -12.89 21.26
N ARG A 821 36.48 -13.94 20.61
CA ARG A 821 35.92 -14.41 19.33
C ARG A 821 34.49 -14.93 19.49
N TYR A 822 34.19 -15.57 20.62
CA TYR A 822 32.82 -15.96 20.94
C TYR A 822 31.90 -14.74 21.08
N GLN A 823 32.32 -13.68 21.76
CA GLN A 823 31.50 -12.47 21.89
C GLN A 823 31.29 -11.77 20.54
N GLU A 824 32.29 -11.81 19.64
CA GLU A 824 32.14 -11.35 18.25
C GLU A 824 31.08 -12.18 17.50
N LEU A 825 31.22 -13.50 17.47
CA LEU A 825 30.26 -14.40 16.82
C LEU A 825 28.86 -14.32 17.44
N LYS A 826 28.78 -14.05 18.75
CA LYS A 826 27.52 -13.84 19.45
C LYS A 826 26.83 -12.56 19.02
N LYS A 827 27.59 -11.49 18.78
CA LYS A 827 27.07 -10.25 18.18
C LYS A 827 26.64 -10.46 16.73
N GLU A 828 27.37 -11.27 15.96
CA GLU A 828 27.11 -11.53 14.54
C GLU A 828 25.96 -12.53 14.27
N GLY A 829 25.65 -13.43 15.21
CA GLY A 829 24.76 -14.59 14.91
C GLY A 829 23.99 -15.22 16.08
N ARG A 830 23.81 -14.51 17.21
CA ARG A 830 23.05 -14.97 18.41
C ARG A 830 23.25 -16.46 18.73
N ILE A 831 24.48 -16.80 19.06
CA ILE A 831 24.91 -18.17 19.35
C ILE A 831 24.63 -18.57 20.81
N ASP A 832 24.39 -19.87 21.02
CA ASP A 832 24.13 -20.50 22.33
C ASP A 832 25.43 -20.69 23.12
N PRO A 833 25.44 -20.43 24.45
CA PRO A 833 26.58 -20.72 25.32
C PRO A 833 27.14 -22.15 25.19
N LEU A 834 26.28 -23.14 24.96
CA LEU A 834 26.66 -24.53 24.76
C LEU A 834 27.63 -24.70 23.59
N LEU A 835 27.63 -23.79 22.60
CA LEU A 835 28.52 -23.88 21.45
C LEU A 835 30.00 -23.68 21.83
N LYS A 836 30.33 -22.99 22.94
CA LYS A 836 31.72 -22.96 23.44
C LYS A 836 32.20 -24.35 23.86
N GLU A 837 31.41 -25.01 24.71
CA GLU A 837 31.66 -26.37 25.19
C GLU A 837 31.75 -27.34 24.00
N CYS A 838 30.82 -27.22 23.04
CA CYS A 838 30.85 -28.00 21.80
C CYS A 838 32.15 -27.79 21.02
N SER A 839 32.61 -26.55 20.90
CA SER A 839 33.83 -26.20 20.18
C SER A 839 35.08 -26.79 20.83
N MET A 840 35.15 -26.71 22.16
CA MET A 840 36.24 -27.30 22.94
C MET A 840 36.31 -28.82 22.70
N HIS A 841 35.19 -29.52 22.85
CA HIS A 841 35.14 -30.97 22.64
C HIS A 841 35.44 -31.37 21.20
N HIS A 842 34.94 -30.60 20.23
CA HIS A 842 35.26 -30.80 18.82
C HIS A 842 36.76 -30.66 18.55
N LEU A 843 37.38 -29.59 19.06
CA LEU A 843 38.81 -29.38 18.95
C LEU A 843 39.61 -30.54 19.57
N MET A 844 39.27 -30.97 20.79
CA MET A 844 39.92 -32.10 21.46
C MET A 844 39.82 -33.40 20.67
N LYS A 845 38.66 -33.66 20.06
CA LYS A 845 38.40 -34.85 19.24
C LYS A 845 39.23 -34.86 17.97
N TYR A 846 39.39 -33.71 17.32
CA TYR A 846 40.09 -33.58 16.04
C TYR A 846 41.51 -32.99 16.18
N ILE A 847 42.04 -32.90 17.41
CA ILE A 847 43.31 -32.21 17.70
C ILE A 847 44.49 -32.77 16.90
N ASN A 848 44.54 -34.09 16.70
CA ASN A 848 45.60 -34.75 15.92
C ASN A 848 45.49 -34.44 14.43
N TYR A 849 44.27 -34.30 13.91
CA TYR A 849 44.05 -33.85 12.53
C TYR A 849 44.53 -32.40 12.36
N TYR A 850 44.22 -31.52 13.31
CA TYR A 850 44.65 -30.13 13.26
C TYR A 850 46.16 -29.97 13.42
N LYS A 851 46.80 -30.73 14.31
CA LYS A 851 48.27 -30.81 14.40
C LYS A 851 48.89 -31.18 13.06
N LYS A 852 48.35 -32.21 12.39
CA LYS A 852 48.82 -32.63 11.05
C LYS A 852 48.61 -31.53 10.00
N LYS A 853 47.47 -30.82 10.03
CA LYS A 853 47.17 -29.71 9.11
C LYS A 853 48.13 -28.54 9.31
N ILE A 854 48.40 -28.14 10.55
CA ILE A 854 49.36 -27.08 10.90
C ILE A 854 50.78 -27.49 10.50
N SER A 855 51.21 -28.72 10.82
CA SER A 855 52.52 -29.23 10.39
C SER A 855 52.68 -29.23 8.87
N ASN A 856 51.63 -29.58 8.12
CA ASN A 856 51.61 -29.54 6.65
C ASN A 856 51.63 -28.11 6.08
N GLN A 857 51.02 -27.15 6.76
CA GLN A 857 51.06 -25.73 6.36
C GLN A 857 52.44 -25.09 6.64
N ILE A 858 53.07 -25.47 7.75
CA ILE A 858 54.43 -25.04 8.11
C ILE A 858 55.46 -25.63 7.14
N THR A 859 55.33 -26.91 6.77
CA THR A 859 56.24 -27.57 5.81
C THR A 859 56.06 -27.08 4.38
N ASN A 860 54.83 -26.88 3.89
CA ASN A 860 54.59 -26.34 2.54
C ASN A 860 54.80 -24.83 2.42
N GLY A 861 54.76 -24.08 3.53
CA GLY A 861 55.12 -22.66 3.57
C GLY A 861 56.63 -22.43 3.55
N GLY A 862 57.42 -23.40 4.04
CA GLY A 862 58.89 -23.38 4.00
C GLY A 862 59.51 -23.71 2.64
N GLU A 863 58.75 -24.26 1.70
CA GLU A 863 59.17 -24.46 0.30
C GLU A 863 58.72 -23.31 -0.65
N LYS A 864 57.97 -22.32 -0.13
CA LYS A 864 57.53 -21.12 -0.86
C LYS A 864 57.93 -19.79 -0.21
N ALA A 865 58.92 -19.82 0.67
CA ALA A 865 59.71 -18.67 1.11
C ALA A 865 61.14 -18.87 0.61
#